data_AF-A0AA88L2K7-F1
#
_entry.id   AF-A0AA88L2K7-F1
#
_cell.length_a   1.000
_cell.length_b   1.000
_cell.length_c   1.000
_cell.angle_alpha   90.00
_cell.angle_beta   90.00
_cell.angle_gamma   90.00
#
_symmetry.space_group_name_H-M   'P 1'
#
loop_
_entity.id
_entity.type
_entity.pdbx_description
1 polymer ?
#
loop_
_entity_poly.entity_id
_entity_poly.type
_entity_poly.pdbx_seq_one_letter_code
_entity_poly.pdbx_strand_id
1 'polypeptide(L)'
;MDEITILHGFDSQFLDYGSVIDIFEETARRNSEKTALIFAGEEFSYSDLCNRADKVASVLSVLKLSKKPNSDNDWLVAVSFPPSVDLIATLIGIWKSGSAYVPIEPSFPETRISHILNDSQPFCILKTGDQPALSSVAESLQITVVEIDLDGNTNKTTKTDTGIREDQTGIVLYTSGSTGTPKGVRIPFRAIIARLAWQWRVFPYKCDDVCCFKTALTFVDSVSEIFAPLLKAIPVVIIPKEVVKDPEELVSILQKHSVSRIVLVPTLLRNILAVLEDSSALEKLSFWVCSGETLSLELVKDFFNMFPSKYTLCNFYGSTEVMGDVTYLTMKSWEEASGSLVARKVPIGIAVDNCKIYLMDQNYHLVKTGEQGEIYIAGAHVALGYVGAKGSDRFIKNPYATSKDFGLLYKTGDYGKIVNGHLSYEGRSDSQIKVRGHRVDLIEVDGVIRSISYVESSIVLCYNPGQIDQADDADKACVEKREIGDFLRSKSLKQLLEIMDPSKPIRHVKSFELGLGPHLYSPETINGSHREFVVDLLAKSFSTKGDLEKLLNVSYHEFYDMADRLFPDISKSKTCFVMKNLSGDIVAAAINFDAYNEPSLTSKSQLRYILELLDTVEEEIRDGKIPSGRGKALHSVLMGTDIALPSSENLYLIQLMEEHNIDIARQNGFTCLFTTNTSAATRDICDDVLNYEVLVERPVYNYVASDGTMPFTKADPEQKVVVTRKWL
;
A
#
# COMPACT_ATOMS: atom_id res chain seq x y z
N MET A 1 -33.88 -34.41 14.75
CA MET A 1 -32.67 -34.97 14.10
C MET A 1 -31.75 -33.78 13.91
N ASP A 2 -30.70 -33.70 14.71
CA ASP A 2 -29.78 -32.57 14.69
C ASP A 2 -29.08 -32.55 13.33
N GLU A 3 -29.45 -31.62 12.44
CA GLU A 3 -28.86 -31.50 11.11
C GLU A 3 -27.37 -31.15 11.23
N ILE A 4 -26.54 -32.03 10.67
CA ILE A 4 -25.09 -31.94 10.63
C ILE A 4 -24.67 -30.81 9.66
N THR A 5 -23.68 -30.02 10.09
CA THR A 5 -23.30 -28.68 9.59
C THR A 5 -22.39 -28.73 8.37
N ILE A 6 -22.79 -29.44 7.32
CA ILE A 6 -22.09 -29.41 6.02
C ILE A 6 -22.91 -28.55 5.06
N LEU A 7 -22.39 -27.39 4.65
CA LEU A 7 -22.95 -26.70 3.49
C LEU A 7 -22.44 -27.40 2.25
N HIS A 8 -23.38 -27.91 1.46
CA HIS A 8 -23.07 -28.60 0.22
C HIS A 8 -23.60 -27.78 -0.95
N GLY A 9 -22.69 -27.36 -1.83
CA GLY A 9 -23.05 -26.78 -3.11
C GLY A 9 -23.60 -27.84 -4.07
N PHE A 10 -24.18 -27.38 -5.18
CA PHE A 10 -24.70 -28.28 -6.19
C PHE A 10 -23.55 -29.08 -6.87
N ASP A 11 -23.70 -30.40 -7.02
CA ASP A 11 -22.73 -31.23 -7.72
C ASP A 11 -22.99 -31.13 -9.24
N SER A 12 -22.11 -30.44 -9.97
CA SER A 12 -22.25 -30.15 -11.40
C SER A 12 -21.18 -30.87 -12.22
N GLN A 13 -21.49 -31.31 -13.43
CA GLN A 13 -20.51 -31.89 -14.37
C GLN A 13 -19.68 -30.78 -15.07
N PHE A 14 -18.88 -30.03 -14.32
CA PHE A 14 -18.12 -28.90 -14.86
C PHE A 14 -16.96 -29.32 -15.78
N LEU A 15 -16.51 -30.56 -15.69
CA LEU A 15 -15.45 -31.08 -16.55
C LEU A 15 -15.93 -31.28 -18.01
N ASP A 16 -17.25 -31.38 -18.23
CA ASP A 16 -17.82 -31.47 -19.58
C ASP A 16 -17.58 -30.21 -20.43
N TYR A 17 -17.19 -29.10 -19.80
CA TYR A 17 -16.77 -27.89 -20.52
C TYR A 17 -15.43 -28.08 -21.26
N GLY A 18 -14.61 -29.07 -20.89
CA GLY A 18 -13.25 -29.25 -21.40
C GLY A 18 -12.21 -28.38 -20.66
N SER A 19 -10.98 -28.32 -21.18
CA SER A 19 -9.95 -27.47 -20.59
C SER A 19 -10.24 -25.98 -20.85
N VAL A 20 -9.65 -25.10 -20.03
CA VAL A 20 -9.81 -23.64 -20.20
C VAL A 20 -9.41 -23.20 -21.62
N ILE A 21 -8.40 -23.85 -22.19
CA ILE A 21 -7.91 -23.57 -23.53
C ILE A 21 -8.87 -24.09 -24.60
N ASP A 22 -9.47 -25.27 -24.43
CA ASP A 22 -10.45 -25.77 -25.39
C ASP A 22 -11.65 -24.83 -25.51
N ILE A 23 -12.11 -24.30 -24.36
CA ILE A 23 -13.19 -23.31 -24.32
C ILE A 23 -12.75 -22.01 -25.01
N PHE A 24 -11.54 -21.54 -24.74
CA PHE A 24 -11.01 -20.32 -25.36
C PHE A 24 -10.92 -20.46 -26.88
N GLU A 25 -10.30 -21.53 -27.37
CA GLU A 25 -10.11 -21.78 -28.81
C GLU A 25 -11.44 -21.89 -29.55
N GLU A 26 -12.40 -22.61 -28.97
CA GLU A 26 -13.72 -22.73 -29.57
C GLU A 26 -14.49 -21.40 -29.56
N THR A 27 -14.36 -20.62 -28.48
CA THR A 27 -14.96 -19.29 -28.37
C THR A 27 -14.35 -18.34 -29.40
N ALA A 28 -13.02 -18.29 -29.48
CA ALA A 28 -12.29 -17.44 -30.41
C ALA A 28 -12.60 -17.80 -31.86
N ARG A 29 -12.65 -19.10 -32.20
CA ARG A 29 -13.01 -19.57 -33.54
C ARG A 29 -14.42 -19.17 -33.96
N ARG A 30 -15.39 -19.17 -33.03
CA ARG A 30 -16.78 -18.77 -33.30
C ARG A 30 -16.96 -17.25 -33.37
N ASN A 31 -16.05 -16.47 -32.79
CA ASN A 31 -16.19 -15.04 -32.58
C ASN A 31 -14.95 -14.25 -33.05
N SER A 32 -14.29 -14.67 -34.14
CA SER A 32 -12.95 -14.19 -34.52
C SER A 32 -12.85 -12.66 -34.58
N GLU A 33 -13.84 -12.01 -35.21
CA GLU A 33 -13.87 -10.55 -35.40
C GLU A 33 -14.55 -9.80 -34.24
N LYS A 34 -15.10 -10.52 -33.26
CA LYS A 34 -15.76 -9.87 -32.12
C LYS A 34 -14.71 -9.26 -31.21
N THR A 35 -14.99 -8.09 -30.66
CA THR A 35 -14.17 -7.45 -29.62
C THR A 35 -14.05 -8.36 -28.40
N ALA A 36 -12.81 -8.73 -28.08
CA ALA A 36 -12.44 -9.52 -26.92
C ALA A 36 -11.99 -8.61 -25.77
N LEU A 37 -11.13 -7.64 -26.08
CA LEU A 37 -10.51 -6.74 -25.11
C LEU A 37 -10.65 -5.29 -25.56
N ILE A 38 -10.78 -4.38 -24.60
CA ILE A 38 -10.77 -2.94 -24.82
C ILE A 38 -9.67 -2.35 -23.92
N PHE A 39 -8.72 -1.63 -24.50
CA PHE A 39 -7.61 -1.03 -23.76
C PHE A 39 -7.20 0.30 -24.38
N ALA A 40 -6.99 1.32 -23.55
CA ALA A 40 -6.61 2.67 -23.98
C ALA A 40 -7.51 3.28 -25.09
N GLY A 41 -8.79 2.87 -25.15
CA GLY A 41 -9.74 3.33 -26.17
C GLY A 41 -9.71 2.55 -27.49
N GLU A 42 -8.83 1.55 -27.62
CA GLU A 42 -8.76 0.65 -28.77
C GLU A 42 -9.46 -0.68 -28.47
N GLU A 43 -9.99 -1.30 -29.51
CA GLU A 43 -10.66 -2.60 -29.46
C GLU A 43 -9.80 -3.67 -30.12
N PHE A 44 -9.68 -4.82 -29.46
CA PHE A 44 -8.89 -5.96 -29.94
C PHE A 44 -9.82 -7.17 -30.11
N SER A 45 -9.77 -7.77 -31.28
CA SER A 45 -10.62 -8.92 -31.62
C SER A 45 -10.11 -10.22 -30.98
N TYR A 46 -10.93 -11.28 -31.01
CA TYR A 46 -10.45 -12.63 -30.65
C TYR A 46 -9.32 -13.09 -31.57
N SER A 47 -9.35 -12.73 -32.85
CA SER A 47 -8.29 -13.08 -33.80
C SER A 47 -6.95 -12.43 -33.44
N ASP A 48 -6.98 -11.16 -33.05
CA ASP A 48 -5.82 -10.40 -32.55
C ASP A 48 -5.21 -11.03 -31.30
N LEU A 49 -6.08 -11.46 -30.37
CA LEU A 49 -5.68 -12.08 -29.13
C LEU A 49 -5.10 -13.48 -29.35
N CYS A 50 -5.70 -14.29 -30.22
CA CYS A 50 -5.20 -15.61 -30.60
C CYS A 50 -3.81 -15.53 -31.24
N ASN A 51 -3.61 -14.64 -32.19
CA ASN A 51 -2.32 -14.50 -32.88
C ASN A 51 -1.18 -14.17 -31.90
N ARG A 52 -1.43 -13.27 -30.95
CA ARG A 52 -0.48 -12.92 -29.88
C ARG A 52 -0.22 -14.10 -28.93
N ALA A 53 -1.28 -14.78 -28.49
CA ALA A 53 -1.15 -15.94 -27.59
C ALA A 53 -0.40 -17.11 -28.24
N ASP A 54 -0.61 -17.36 -29.53
CA ASP A 54 0.04 -18.44 -30.28
C ASP A 54 1.55 -18.21 -30.46
N LYS A 55 1.98 -16.95 -30.58
CA LYS A 55 3.41 -16.58 -30.55
C LYS A 55 4.04 -16.99 -29.23
N VAL A 56 3.44 -16.58 -28.12
CA VAL A 56 3.94 -16.90 -26.78
C VAL A 56 4.00 -18.41 -26.59
N ALA A 57 2.93 -19.13 -26.96
CA ALA A 57 2.89 -20.58 -26.86
C ALA A 57 4.03 -21.26 -27.66
N SER A 58 4.32 -20.77 -28.86
CA SER A 58 5.39 -21.29 -29.72
C SER A 58 6.78 -21.09 -29.12
N VAL A 59 7.05 -19.87 -28.64
CA VAL A 59 8.33 -19.53 -27.99
C VAL A 59 8.54 -20.41 -26.76
N LEU A 60 7.53 -20.53 -25.90
CA LEU A 60 7.61 -21.36 -24.70
C LEU A 60 7.79 -22.84 -25.02
N SER A 61 7.11 -23.35 -26.04
CA SER A 61 7.24 -24.75 -26.48
C SER A 61 8.66 -25.08 -26.93
N VAL A 62 9.33 -24.17 -27.64
CA VAL A 62 10.74 -24.33 -28.02
C VAL A 62 11.65 -24.29 -26.80
N LEU A 63 11.44 -23.34 -25.89
CA LEU A 63 12.25 -23.20 -24.68
C LEU A 63 12.19 -24.46 -23.80
N LYS A 64 11.00 -25.06 -23.66
CA LYS A 64 10.79 -26.30 -22.89
C LYS A 64 11.70 -27.45 -23.31
N LEU A 65 12.09 -27.54 -24.59
CA LEU A 65 12.95 -28.62 -25.11
C LEU A 65 14.33 -28.69 -24.42
N SER A 66 14.78 -27.57 -23.86
CA SER A 66 16.09 -27.43 -23.21
C SER A 66 16.02 -27.21 -21.70
N LYS A 67 14.80 -27.24 -21.14
CA LYS A 67 14.51 -26.89 -19.74
C LYS A 67 13.88 -28.08 -19.03
N LYS A 68 13.61 -27.92 -17.73
CA LYS A 68 12.97 -28.93 -16.90
C LYS A 68 11.86 -28.27 -16.07
N PRO A 69 10.81 -29.02 -15.68
CA PRO A 69 9.85 -28.52 -14.70
C PRO A 69 10.52 -28.35 -13.33
N ASN A 70 9.85 -27.64 -12.43
CA ASN A 70 10.32 -27.43 -11.06
C ASN A 70 10.24 -28.73 -10.22
N SER A 71 10.58 -28.63 -8.93
CA SER A 71 10.54 -29.75 -7.97
C SER A 71 9.16 -30.37 -7.78
N ASP A 72 8.10 -29.62 -8.03
CA ASP A 72 6.69 -30.06 -7.98
C ASP A 72 6.20 -30.68 -9.32
N ASN A 73 7.12 -30.83 -10.30
CA ASN A 73 6.86 -31.28 -11.67
C ASN A 73 5.93 -30.35 -12.47
N ASP A 74 5.96 -29.04 -12.15
CA ASP A 74 5.23 -28.01 -12.87
C ASP A 74 6.14 -27.22 -13.83
N TRP A 75 5.63 -26.93 -15.03
CA TRP A 75 6.27 -26.01 -15.98
C TRP A 75 5.84 -24.58 -15.66
N LEU A 76 6.65 -23.85 -14.89
CA LEU A 76 6.33 -22.50 -14.45
C LEU A 76 7.01 -21.42 -15.28
N VAL A 77 6.24 -20.40 -15.66
CA VAL A 77 6.71 -19.19 -16.35
C VAL A 77 6.41 -17.99 -15.45
N ALA A 78 7.44 -17.24 -15.06
CA ALA A 78 7.23 -15.99 -14.36
C ALA A 78 6.80 -14.90 -15.34
N VAL A 79 5.81 -14.08 -14.98
CA VAL A 79 5.26 -13.03 -15.85
C VAL A 79 5.26 -11.70 -15.11
N SER A 80 5.90 -10.69 -15.70
CA SER A 80 5.95 -9.33 -15.16
C SER A 80 5.58 -8.30 -16.22
N PHE A 81 4.27 -8.07 -16.36
CA PHE A 81 3.68 -7.14 -17.33
C PHE A 81 2.74 -6.19 -16.60
N PRO A 82 2.66 -4.91 -16.99
CA PRO A 82 1.54 -4.06 -16.58
C PRO A 82 0.23 -4.58 -17.19
N PRO A 83 -0.95 -4.17 -16.67
CA PRO A 83 -2.23 -4.47 -17.31
C PRO A 83 -2.25 -4.00 -18.77
N SER A 84 -2.38 -4.94 -19.71
CA SER A 84 -2.40 -4.69 -21.15
C SER A 84 -3.02 -5.87 -21.91
N VAL A 85 -3.24 -5.69 -23.21
CA VAL A 85 -3.64 -6.77 -24.12
C VAL A 85 -2.59 -7.87 -24.15
N ASP A 86 -1.32 -7.47 -24.20
CA ASP A 86 -0.16 -8.35 -24.24
C ASP A 86 -0.04 -9.21 -22.98
N LEU A 87 -0.40 -8.67 -21.81
CA LEU A 87 -0.49 -9.46 -20.60
C LEU A 87 -1.48 -10.60 -20.77
N ILE A 88 -2.72 -10.31 -21.15
CA ILE A 88 -3.77 -11.34 -21.28
C ILE A 88 -3.40 -12.36 -22.37
N ALA A 89 -2.87 -11.91 -23.50
CA ALA A 89 -2.35 -12.78 -24.56
C ALA A 89 -1.25 -13.71 -24.04
N THR A 90 -0.33 -13.18 -23.23
CA THR A 90 0.76 -13.92 -22.62
C THR A 90 0.25 -15.01 -21.68
N LEU A 91 -0.74 -14.72 -20.83
CA LEU A 91 -1.33 -15.72 -19.94
C LEU A 91 -1.97 -16.87 -20.72
N ILE A 92 -2.72 -16.55 -21.78
CA ILE A 92 -3.33 -17.55 -22.66
C ILE A 92 -2.25 -18.38 -23.37
N GLY A 93 -1.19 -17.74 -23.87
CA GLY A 93 -0.07 -18.42 -24.52
C GLY A 93 0.70 -19.35 -23.59
N ILE A 94 0.89 -18.96 -22.33
CA ILE A 94 1.47 -19.83 -21.28
C ILE A 94 0.62 -21.06 -21.09
N TRP A 95 -0.69 -20.91 -20.93
CA TRP A 95 -1.60 -22.05 -20.80
C TRP A 95 -1.63 -22.91 -22.07
N LYS A 96 -1.67 -22.33 -23.28
CA LYS A 96 -1.57 -23.05 -24.56
C LYS A 96 -0.30 -23.88 -24.68
N SER A 97 0.82 -23.43 -24.08
CA SER A 97 2.06 -24.21 -24.03
C SER A 97 2.04 -25.37 -23.02
N GLY A 98 0.94 -25.55 -22.28
CA GLY A 98 0.82 -26.50 -21.17
C GLY A 98 1.67 -26.09 -19.97
N SER A 99 1.80 -24.79 -19.71
CA SER A 99 2.55 -24.24 -18.56
C SER A 99 1.62 -23.49 -17.61
N ALA A 100 2.09 -23.23 -16.39
CA ALA A 100 1.46 -22.34 -15.43
C ALA A 100 2.21 -21.01 -15.35
N TYR A 101 1.50 -19.93 -15.04
CA TYR A 101 2.12 -18.63 -14.81
C TYR A 101 2.30 -18.33 -13.32
N VAL A 102 3.36 -17.56 -13.03
CA VAL A 102 3.66 -16.99 -11.71
C VAL A 102 3.73 -15.47 -11.88
N PRO A 103 2.72 -14.70 -11.46
CA PRO A 103 2.72 -13.27 -11.65
C PRO A 103 3.69 -12.60 -10.68
N ILE A 104 4.51 -11.70 -11.21
CA ILE A 104 5.42 -10.84 -10.47
C ILE A 104 4.99 -9.40 -10.72
N GLU A 105 4.73 -8.65 -9.65
CA GLU A 105 4.44 -7.23 -9.76
C GLU A 105 5.77 -6.46 -9.92
N PRO A 106 5.93 -5.63 -10.98
CA PRO A 106 7.15 -4.87 -11.22
C PRO A 106 7.58 -3.99 -10.04
N SER A 107 6.63 -3.51 -9.23
CA SER A 107 6.90 -2.67 -8.07
C SER A 107 7.34 -3.44 -6.82
N PHE A 108 7.48 -4.78 -6.87
CA PHE A 108 7.98 -5.55 -5.73
C PHE A 108 9.46 -5.26 -5.46
N PRO A 109 9.90 -5.25 -4.19
CA PRO A 109 11.31 -5.14 -3.87
C PRO A 109 12.07 -6.40 -4.34
N GLU A 110 13.35 -6.24 -4.68
CA GLU A 110 14.23 -7.32 -5.17
C GLU A 110 14.23 -8.55 -4.27
N THR A 111 14.20 -8.36 -2.94
CA THR A 111 14.14 -9.45 -1.96
C THR A 111 12.89 -10.32 -2.13
N ARG A 112 11.74 -9.70 -2.41
CA ARG A 112 10.47 -10.41 -2.65
C ARG A 112 10.48 -11.10 -4.02
N ILE A 113 11.00 -10.44 -5.04
CA ILE A 113 11.16 -11.04 -6.39
C ILE A 113 12.07 -12.27 -6.31
N SER A 114 13.23 -12.13 -5.66
CA SER A 114 14.21 -13.19 -5.44
C SER A 114 13.62 -14.37 -4.68
N HIS A 115 12.84 -14.11 -3.63
CA HIS A 115 12.12 -15.17 -2.91
C HIS A 115 11.15 -15.93 -3.82
N ILE A 116 10.28 -15.22 -4.55
CA ILE A 116 9.30 -15.82 -5.47
C ILE A 116 10.00 -16.68 -6.53
N LEU A 117 11.05 -16.16 -7.17
CA LEU A 117 11.76 -16.85 -8.24
C LEU A 117 12.56 -18.07 -7.73
N ASN A 118 13.21 -17.97 -6.57
CA ASN A 118 13.91 -19.09 -5.94
C ASN A 118 12.96 -20.21 -5.53
N ASP A 119 11.80 -19.85 -4.97
CA ASP A 119 10.83 -20.80 -4.47
C ASP A 119 10.09 -21.49 -5.62
N SER A 120 9.59 -20.73 -6.60
CA SER A 120 8.83 -21.29 -7.74
C SER A 120 9.71 -21.97 -8.78
N GLN A 121 10.97 -21.55 -8.95
CA GLN A 121 11.91 -22.08 -9.95
C GLN A 121 11.32 -22.08 -11.38
N PRO A 122 10.87 -20.92 -11.90
CA PRO A 122 10.34 -20.86 -13.25
C PRO A 122 11.44 -21.11 -14.28
N PHE A 123 11.12 -21.76 -15.39
CA PHE A 123 12.12 -22.07 -16.41
C PHE A 123 12.48 -20.86 -17.29
N CYS A 124 11.62 -19.84 -17.31
CA CYS A 124 11.89 -18.53 -17.89
C CYS A 124 11.02 -17.43 -17.25
N ILE A 125 11.42 -16.19 -17.48
CA ILE A 125 10.66 -14.98 -17.15
C ILE A 125 10.25 -14.29 -18.44
N LEU A 126 8.97 -13.99 -18.59
CA LEU A 126 8.45 -13.08 -19.61
C LEU A 126 8.27 -11.70 -18.96
N LYS A 127 8.84 -10.66 -19.58
CA LYS A 127 8.67 -9.28 -19.13
C LYS A 127 8.51 -8.32 -20.30
N THR A 128 7.99 -7.12 -20.00
CA THR A 128 7.97 -5.97 -20.91
C THR A 128 8.59 -4.75 -20.26
N GLY A 129 9.23 -3.92 -21.07
CA GLY A 129 9.86 -2.69 -20.61
C GLY A 129 11.09 -2.93 -19.74
N ASP A 130 11.66 -1.83 -19.27
CA ASP A 130 12.82 -1.87 -18.39
C ASP A 130 12.39 -2.14 -16.94
N GLN A 131 12.93 -3.22 -16.36
CA GLN A 131 12.62 -3.68 -15.01
C GLN A 131 13.93 -4.13 -14.33
N PRO A 132 14.79 -3.19 -13.91
CA PRO A 132 16.17 -3.48 -13.51
C PRO A 132 16.26 -4.43 -12.31
N ALA A 133 15.38 -4.27 -11.32
CA ALA A 133 15.27 -5.16 -10.16
C ALA A 133 15.01 -6.62 -10.57
N LEU A 134 14.05 -6.85 -11.48
CA LEU A 134 13.73 -8.18 -11.98
C LEU A 134 14.88 -8.77 -12.80
N SER A 135 15.49 -7.97 -13.69
CA SER A 135 16.63 -8.38 -14.51
C SER A 135 17.83 -8.78 -13.65
N SER A 136 18.17 -7.97 -12.64
CA SER A 136 19.29 -8.24 -11.73
C SER A 136 19.10 -9.55 -10.96
N VAL A 137 17.90 -9.77 -10.42
CA VAL A 137 17.58 -11.02 -9.72
C VAL A 137 17.59 -12.22 -10.69
N ALA A 138 17.04 -12.06 -11.90
CA ALA A 138 17.02 -13.12 -12.90
C ALA A 138 18.44 -13.55 -13.31
N GLU A 139 19.35 -12.59 -13.50
CA GLU A 139 20.77 -12.85 -13.78
C GLU A 139 21.43 -13.60 -12.62
N SER A 140 21.21 -13.15 -11.38
CA SER A 140 21.74 -13.80 -10.17
C SER A 140 21.30 -15.26 -10.05
N LEU A 141 20.04 -15.55 -10.40
CA LEU A 141 19.45 -16.90 -10.36
C LEU A 141 19.65 -17.69 -11.65
N GLN A 142 20.32 -17.12 -12.66
CA GLN A 142 20.54 -17.73 -13.97
C GLN A 142 19.23 -18.14 -14.69
N ILE A 143 18.16 -17.37 -14.49
CA ILE A 143 16.87 -17.61 -15.11
C ILE A 143 16.84 -16.91 -16.47
N THR A 144 16.39 -17.63 -17.50
CA THR A 144 16.27 -17.07 -18.86
C THR A 144 15.17 -16.01 -18.88
N VAL A 145 15.52 -14.77 -19.20
CA VAL A 145 14.58 -13.68 -19.45
C VAL A 145 14.29 -13.60 -20.94
N VAL A 146 13.02 -13.49 -21.31
CA VAL A 146 12.57 -13.40 -22.69
C VAL A 146 11.66 -12.19 -22.81
N GLU A 147 12.06 -11.26 -23.68
CA GLU A 147 11.18 -10.20 -24.17
C GLU A 147 10.60 -10.69 -25.49
N ILE A 148 9.28 -10.75 -25.57
CA ILE A 148 8.58 -11.20 -26.77
C ILE A 148 7.94 -9.98 -27.41
N ASP A 149 8.32 -9.71 -28.66
CA ASP A 149 7.58 -8.80 -29.51
C ASP A 149 6.28 -9.51 -29.96
N LEU A 150 5.15 -9.00 -29.49
CA LEU A 150 3.84 -9.56 -29.75
C LEU A 150 3.20 -8.97 -31.00
N ASP A 151 3.79 -7.96 -31.62
CA ASP A 151 3.29 -7.33 -32.84
C ASP A 151 3.66 -8.12 -34.12
N GLY A 152 2.78 -8.07 -35.13
CA GLY A 152 2.92 -8.78 -36.41
C GLY A 152 2.16 -10.12 -36.52
N ASN A 153 2.14 -10.73 -37.71
CA ASN A 153 1.48 -12.02 -37.95
C ASN A 153 2.45 -13.20 -37.86
N THR A 154 2.06 -14.26 -37.16
CA THR A 154 2.72 -15.57 -37.27
C THR A 154 2.18 -16.36 -38.45
N ASN A 155 3.05 -17.12 -39.09
CA ASN A 155 2.60 -18.22 -39.94
C ASN A 155 2.00 -19.30 -39.04
N LYS A 156 0.80 -19.77 -39.41
CA LYS A 156 -0.01 -20.80 -38.72
C LYS A 156 0.82 -21.76 -37.87
N THR A 157 0.61 -21.69 -36.56
CA THR A 157 1.06 -22.70 -35.61
C THR A 157 0.25 -23.97 -35.81
N THR A 158 0.94 -25.11 -35.78
CA THR A 158 0.29 -26.41 -35.71
C THR A 158 -0.46 -26.51 -34.39
N LYS A 159 -1.73 -26.92 -34.43
CA LYS A 159 -2.51 -27.32 -33.26
C LYS A 159 -1.64 -28.17 -32.33
N THR A 160 -1.19 -27.59 -31.23
CA THR A 160 -0.62 -28.37 -30.13
C THR A 160 -1.79 -28.96 -29.39
N ASP A 161 -1.95 -30.28 -29.48
CA ASP A 161 -2.75 -31.02 -28.50
C ASP A 161 -2.12 -30.75 -27.14
N THR A 162 -2.74 -29.88 -26.34
CA THR A 162 -2.08 -29.30 -25.17
C THR A 162 -1.90 -30.33 -24.05
N GLY A 163 -2.69 -31.42 -24.07
CA GLY A 163 -2.63 -32.49 -23.08
C GLY A 163 -2.78 -32.00 -21.64
N ILE A 164 -3.39 -30.83 -21.43
CA ILE A 164 -3.55 -30.22 -20.11
C ILE A 164 -4.43 -31.13 -19.27
N ARG A 165 -3.87 -31.64 -18.17
CA ARG A 165 -4.62 -32.44 -17.22
C ARG A 165 -5.37 -31.54 -16.25
N GLU A 166 -6.52 -32.00 -15.78
CA GLU A 166 -7.36 -31.28 -14.82
C GLU A 166 -6.60 -30.91 -13.53
N ASP A 167 -5.81 -31.85 -13.00
CA ASP A 167 -4.96 -31.65 -11.80
C ASP A 167 -3.58 -31.04 -12.10
N GLN A 168 -3.34 -30.58 -13.33
CA GLN A 168 -2.13 -29.82 -13.63
C GLN A 168 -2.25 -28.40 -13.06
N THR A 169 -1.18 -27.89 -12.45
CA THR A 169 -1.10 -26.48 -12.03
C THR A 169 -1.30 -25.56 -13.25
N GLY A 170 -2.22 -24.61 -13.13
CA GLY A 170 -2.43 -23.54 -14.11
C GLY A 170 -1.88 -22.19 -13.64
N ILE A 171 -1.82 -21.98 -12.32
CA ILE A 171 -1.37 -20.71 -11.73
C ILE A 171 -0.63 -21.00 -10.42
N VAL A 172 0.44 -20.25 -10.15
CA VAL A 172 1.00 -20.14 -8.79
C VAL A 172 0.87 -18.72 -8.31
N LEU A 173 0.11 -18.49 -7.24
CA LEU A 173 -0.08 -17.18 -6.62
C LEU A 173 0.58 -17.14 -5.24
N TYR A 174 1.42 -16.14 -5.00
CA TYR A 174 2.09 -15.96 -3.71
C TYR A 174 1.25 -15.14 -2.73
N THR A 175 0.95 -15.71 -1.56
CA THR A 175 0.25 -15.03 -0.46
C THR A 175 1.19 -14.80 0.72
N SER A 176 0.85 -13.84 1.59
CA SER A 176 1.52 -13.68 2.89
C SER A 176 1.39 -14.95 3.72
N GLY A 177 2.48 -15.41 4.35
CA GLY A 177 2.51 -16.67 5.08
C GLY A 177 2.53 -16.46 6.58
N SER A 178 1.85 -17.35 7.34
CA SER A 178 1.86 -17.36 8.81
C SER A 178 3.21 -17.59 9.48
N THR A 179 4.21 -17.99 8.70
CA THR A 179 5.59 -18.15 9.14
C THR A 179 6.45 -16.93 8.81
N GLY A 180 5.84 -15.87 8.28
CA GLY A 180 6.52 -14.66 7.83
C GLY A 180 7.25 -14.76 6.49
N THR A 181 6.96 -15.80 5.71
CA THR A 181 7.55 -15.99 4.38
C THR A 181 6.44 -16.25 3.36
N PRO A 182 6.38 -15.51 2.24
CA PRO A 182 5.35 -15.71 1.23
C PRO A 182 5.33 -17.16 0.71
N LYS A 183 4.14 -17.73 0.52
CA LYS A 183 3.95 -19.12 0.06
C LYS A 183 3.24 -19.13 -1.29
N GLY A 184 3.79 -19.85 -2.27
CA GLY A 184 3.18 -20.01 -3.59
C GLY A 184 2.06 -21.06 -3.55
N VAL A 185 0.82 -20.66 -3.75
CA VAL A 185 -0.35 -21.56 -3.83
C VAL A 185 -0.44 -22.14 -5.24
N ARG A 186 -0.42 -23.48 -5.37
CA ARG A 186 -0.51 -24.19 -6.65
C ARG A 186 -1.97 -24.45 -7.02
N ILE A 187 -2.52 -23.62 -7.90
CA ILE A 187 -3.92 -23.68 -8.32
C ILE A 187 -4.03 -24.56 -9.57
N PRO A 188 -4.79 -25.68 -9.53
CA PRO A 188 -4.96 -26.56 -10.68
C PRO A 188 -6.02 -26.05 -11.65
N PHE A 189 -5.93 -26.46 -12.93
CA PHE A 189 -6.91 -26.11 -13.95
C PHE A 189 -8.34 -26.52 -13.60
N ARG A 190 -8.55 -27.65 -12.91
CA ARG A 190 -9.88 -28.06 -12.43
C ARG A 190 -10.53 -27.01 -11.52
N ALA A 191 -9.76 -26.36 -10.66
CA ALA A 191 -10.28 -25.37 -9.73
C ALA A 191 -10.68 -24.11 -10.49
N ILE A 192 -9.88 -23.72 -11.47
CA ILE A 192 -10.18 -22.60 -12.38
C ILE A 192 -11.50 -22.88 -13.10
N ILE A 193 -11.65 -24.03 -13.77
CA ILE A 193 -12.89 -24.36 -14.48
C ILE A 193 -14.07 -24.48 -13.53
N ALA A 194 -13.94 -25.14 -12.38
CA ALA A 194 -15.03 -25.27 -11.41
C ALA A 194 -15.56 -23.89 -10.99
N ARG A 195 -14.66 -22.94 -10.72
CA ARG A 195 -15.01 -21.56 -10.34
C ARG A 195 -15.69 -20.79 -11.47
N LEU A 196 -15.23 -20.95 -12.72
CA LEU A 196 -15.81 -20.28 -13.88
C LEU A 196 -17.16 -20.90 -14.29
N ALA A 197 -17.27 -22.22 -14.29
CA ALA A 197 -18.49 -22.95 -14.62
C ALA A 197 -19.63 -22.64 -13.64
N TRP A 198 -19.34 -22.59 -12.34
CA TRP A 198 -20.29 -22.12 -11.33
C TRP A 198 -20.78 -20.70 -11.65
N GLN A 199 -19.85 -19.77 -11.93
CA GLN A 199 -20.20 -18.38 -12.23
C GLN A 199 -21.09 -18.27 -13.47
N TRP A 200 -20.81 -19.03 -14.53
CA TRP A 200 -21.65 -19.02 -15.74
C TRP A 200 -23.04 -19.59 -15.51
N ARG A 201 -23.17 -20.60 -14.64
CA ARG A 201 -24.46 -21.22 -14.32
C ARG A 201 -25.31 -20.31 -13.44
N VAL A 202 -24.71 -19.74 -12.39
CA VAL A 202 -25.43 -18.94 -11.40
C VAL A 202 -25.66 -17.50 -11.89
N PHE A 203 -24.69 -16.94 -12.59
CA PHE A 203 -24.72 -15.56 -13.08
C PHE A 203 -24.46 -15.51 -14.60
N PRO A 204 -25.37 -16.08 -15.43
CA PRO A 204 -25.18 -16.14 -16.87
C PRO A 204 -25.02 -14.74 -17.48
N TYR A 205 -24.13 -14.60 -18.45
CA TYR A 205 -23.92 -13.36 -19.19
C TYR A 205 -25.04 -13.09 -20.19
N LYS A 206 -25.36 -11.82 -20.38
CA LYS A 206 -26.20 -11.31 -21.47
C LYS A 206 -25.33 -10.93 -22.67
N CYS A 207 -25.95 -10.83 -23.84
CA CYS A 207 -25.23 -10.51 -25.08
C CYS A 207 -24.63 -9.09 -25.09
N ASP A 208 -25.20 -8.18 -24.32
CA ASP A 208 -24.81 -6.77 -24.17
C ASP A 208 -23.99 -6.50 -22.90
N ASP A 209 -23.64 -7.54 -22.14
CA ASP A 209 -22.75 -7.38 -20.99
C ASP A 209 -21.35 -6.93 -21.46
N VAL A 210 -20.75 -6.03 -20.69
CA VAL A 210 -19.33 -5.64 -20.75
C VAL A 210 -18.75 -5.81 -19.36
N CYS A 211 -17.59 -6.47 -19.24
CA CYS A 211 -16.90 -6.65 -17.97
C CYS A 211 -15.62 -5.82 -17.93
N CYS A 212 -14.98 -5.71 -16.76
CA CYS A 212 -13.69 -5.06 -16.62
C CYS A 212 -12.68 -5.94 -15.88
N PHE A 213 -11.42 -5.82 -16.26
CA PHE A 213 -10.26 -6.34 -15.55
C PHE A 213 -9.47 -5.17 -14.97
N LYS A 214 -9.37 -5.13 -13.65
CA LYS A 214 -8.69 -4.06 -12.90
C LYS A 214 -7.83 -4.57 -11.74
N THR A 215 -8.14 -5.78 -11.26
CA THR A 215 -7.52 -6.34 -10.08
C THR A 215 -6.09 -6.75 -10.40
N ALA A 216 -5.13 -6.43 -9.51
CA ALA A 216 -3.75 -6.80 -9.77
C ALA A 216 -3.61 -8.32 -9.97
N LEU A 217 -2.79 -8.74 -10.94
CA LEU A 217 -2.67 -10.13 -11.37
C LEU A 217 -2.16 -11.08 -10.26
N THR A 218 -1.53 -10.51 -9.23
CA THR A 218 -1.10 -11.23 -8.03
C THR A 218 -2.26 -11.64 -7.11
N PHE A 219 -3.49 -11.18 -7.38
CA PHE A 219 -4.71 -11.57 -6.66
C PHE A 219 -5.56 -12.51 -7.50
N VAL A 220 -6.16 -13.51 -6.84
CA VAL A 220 -6.91 -14.57 -7.50
C VAL A 220 -8.17 -14.08 -8.25
N ASP A 221 -8.79 -12.98 -7.80
CA ASP A 221 -9.99 -12.43 -8.45
C ASP A 221 -9.72 -11.96 -9.88
N SER A 222 -8.47 -11.56 -10.19
CA SER A 222 -8.04 -11.21 -11.56
C SER A 222 -8.36 -12.31 -12.57
N VAL A 223 -8.28 -13.57 -12.16
CA VAL A 223 -8.55 -14.72 -13.02
C VAL A 223 -10.03 -14.76 -13.41
N SER A 224 -10.93 -14.47 -12.46
CA SER A 224 -12.37 -14.42 -12.75
C SER A 224 -12.75 -13.17 -13.55
N GLU A 225 -12.11 -12.03 -13.31
CA GLU A 225 -12.31 -10.79 -14.06
C GLU A 225 -11.90 -10.95 -15.53
N ILE A 226 -10.80 -11.66 -15.81
CA ILE A 226 -10.30 -11.90 -17.17
C ILE A 226 -11.08 -13.04 -17.85
N PHE A 227 -11.03 -14.24 -17.28
CA PHE A 227 -11.38 -15.45 -18.02
C PHE A 227 -12.87 -15.80 -17.97
N ALA A 228 -13.61 -15.41 -16.92
CA ALA A 228 -15.05 -15.67 -16.88
C ALA A 228 -15.81 -15.02 -18.05
N PRO A 229 -15.64 -13.71 -18.34
CA PRO A 229 -16.27 -13.08 -19.49
C PRO A 229 -15.64 -13.49 -20.84
N LEU A 230 -14.31 -13.54 -20.92
CA LEU A 230 -13.60 -13.80 -22.18
C LEU A 230 -13.97 -15.18 -22.78
N LEU A 231 -14.11 -16.21 -21.94
CA LEU A 231 -14.51 -17.54 -22.39
C LEU A 231 -16.00 -17.66 -22.76
N LYS A 232 -16.76 -16.57 -22.62
CA LYS A 232 -18.17 -16.46 -23.03
C LYS A 232 -18.39 -15.39 -24.10
N ALA A 233 -17.33 -15.00 -24.80
CA ALA A 233 -17.38 -13.98 -25.84
C ALA A 233 -17.85 -12.61 -25.31
N ILE A 234 -17.65 -12.31 -24.03
CA ILE A 234 -18.00 -11.02 -23.41
C ILE A 234 -16.75 -10.13 -23.39
N PRO A 235 -16.83 -8.89 -23.90
CA PRO A 235 -15.68 -7.99 -23.94
C PRO A 235 -15.22 -7.59 -22.54
N VAL A 236 -13.90 -7.45 -22.37
CA VAL A 236 -13.25 -7.05 -21.12
C VAL A 236 -12.51 -5.74 -21.30
N VAL A 237 -12.90 -4.72 -20.55
CA VAL A 237 -12.20 -3.44 -20.45
C VAL A 237 -11.02 -3.59 -19.49
N ILE A 238 -9.80 -3.38 -19.97
CA ILE A 238 -8.60 -3.41 -19.14
C ILE A 238 -8.43 -2.02 -18.50
N ILE A 239 -8.46 -1.96 -17.17
CA ILE A 239 -8.37 -0.72 -16.40
C ILE A 239 -7.02 -0.69 -15.66
N PRO A 240 -6.14 0.27 -15.96
CA PRO A 240 -4.85 0.41 -15.27
C PRO A 240 -4.99 0.68 -13.77
N LYS A 241 -3.98 0.25 -13.01
CA LYS A 241 -3.92 0.40 -11.54
C LYS A 241 -4.01 1.86 -11.07
N GLU A 242 -3.46 2.80 -11.84
CA GLU A 242 -3.51 4.22 -11.48
C GLU A 242 -4.94 4.77 -11.55
N VAL A 243 -5.73 4.36 -12.55
CA VAL A 243 -7.16 4.70 -12.65
C VAL A 243 -7.93 4.15 -11.45
N VAL A 244 -7.63 2.93 -10.99
CA VAL A 244 -8.33 2.32 -9.84
C VAL A 244 -8.12 3.11 -8.54
N LYS A 245 -7.02 3.86 -8.42
CA LYS A 245 -6.74 4.70 -7.26
C LYS A 245 -7.49 6.03 -7.29
N ASP A 246 -8.03 6.42 -8.43
CA ASP A 246 -8.83 7.62 -8.63
C ASP A 246 -10.31 7.21 -8.85
N PRO A 247 -11.16 7.34 -7.83
CA PRO A 247 -12.55 6.91 -7.93
C PRO A 247 -13.35 7.67 -9.01
N GLU A 248 -13.04 8.95 -9.28
CA GLU A 248 -13.74 9.74 -10.30
C GLU A 248 -13.35 9.26 -11.69
N GLU A 249 -12.05 9.05 -11.94
CA GLU A 249 -11.56 8.51 -13.20
C GLU A 249 -12.08 7.08 -13.43
N LEU A 250 -12.11 6.25 -12.39
CA LEU A 250 -12.68 4.90 -12.46
C LEU A 250 -14.15 4.92 -12.87
N VAL A 251 -14.98 5.76 -12.22
CA VAL A 251 -16.39 5.92 -12.59
C VAL A 251 -16.54 6.37 -14.03
N SER A 252 -15.72 7.33 -14.48
CA SER A 252 -15.71 7.81 -15.86
C SER A 252 -15.41 6.70 -16.87
N ILE A 253 -14.41 5.84 -16.62
CA ILE A 253 -14.10 4.69 -17.49
C ILE A 253 -15.22 3.66 -17.49
N LEU A 254 -15.77 3.32 -16.32
CA LEU A 254 -16.89 2.37 -16.20
C LEU A 254 -18.11 2.86 -17.00
N GLN A 255 -18.43 4.15 -16.89
CA GLN A 255 -19.51 4.79 -17.64
C GLN A 255 -19.22 4.77 -19.16
N LYS A 256 -18.05 5.27 -19.57
CA LYS A 256 -17.65 5.40 -20.97
C LYS A 256 -17.76 4.09 -21.73
N HIS A 257 -17.36 2.99 -21.10
CA HIS A 257 -17.38 1.65 -21.71
C HIS A 257 -18.63 0.85 -21.36
N SER A 258 -19.63 1.47 -20.71
CA SER A 258 -20.89 0.81 -20.34
C SER A 258 -20.68 -0.51 -19.58
N VAL A 259 -19.71 -0.53 -18.66
CA VAL A 259 -19.38 -1.72 -17.88
C VAL A 259 -20.62 -2.15 -17.09
N SER A 260 -20.97 -3.43 -17.22
CA SER A 260 -22.20 -4.02 -16.70
C SER A 260 -22.00 -4.83 -15.42
N ARG A 261 -20.76 -5.30 -15.19
CA ARG A 261 -20.39 -6.12 -14.03
C ARG A 261 -19.02 -5.72 -13.50
N ILE A 262 -18.89 -5.66 -12.17
CA ILE A 262 -17.64 -5.36 -11.49
C ILE A 262 -17.44 -6.28 -10.28
N VAL A 263 -16.19 -6.72 -10.08
CA VAL A 263 -15.71 -7.34 -8.84
C VAL A 263 -14.87 -6.32 -8.11
N LEU A 264 -15.03 -6.17 -6.80
CA LEU A 264 -14.32 -5.20 -5.99
C LEU A 264 -14.24 -5.62 -4.53
N VAL A 265 -13.46 -4.88 -3.76
CA VAL A 265 -13.43 -4.99 -2.30
C VAL A 265 -14.39 -3.95 -1.69
N PRO A 266 -15.04 -4.21 -0.55
CA PRO A 266 -15.89 -3.26 0.14
C PRO A 266 -15.32 -1.84 0.26
N THR A 267 -14.01 -1.69 0.51
CA THR A 267 -13.34 -0.38 0.53
C THR A 267 -13.45 0.37 -0.80
N LEU A 268 -13.28 -0.31 -1.93
CA LEU A 268 -13.40 0.31 -3.25
C LEU A 268 -14.85 0.65 -3.58
N LEU A 269 -15.83 -0.17 -3.16
CA LEU A 269 -17.24 0.19 -3.29
C LEU A 269 -17.56 1.49 -2.56
N ARG A 270 -17.07 1.65 -1.32
CA ARG A 270 -17.26 2.87 -0.55
C ARG A 270 -16.69 4.09 -1.27
N ASN A 271 -15.50 3.97 -1.85
CA ASN A 271 -14.87 5.06 -2.60
C ASN A 271 -15.68 5.45 -3.85
N ILE A 272 -16.22 4.46 -4.57
CA ILE A 272 -17.10 4.71 -5.72
C ILE A 272 -18.39 5.41 -5.27
N LEU A 273 -19.04 4.94 -4.20
CA LEU A 273 -20.27 5.56 -3.68
C LEU A 273 -20.04 7.00 -3.22
N ALA A 274 -18.85 7.32 -2.70
CA ALA A 274 -18.52 8.65 -2.19
C ALA A 274 -18.41 9.74 -3.28
N VAL A 275 -18.14 9.35 -4.53
CA VAL A 275 -17.99 10.29 -5.67
C VAL A 275 -19.22 10.33 -6.58
N LEU A 276 -20.23 9.50 -6.31
CA LEU A 276 -21.48 9.48 -7.09
C LEU A 276 -22.52 10.41 -6.47
N GLU A 277 -23.13 11.25 -7.31
CA GLU A 277 -24.31 12.03 -6.92
C GLU A 277 -25.59 11.18 -7.01
N ASP A 278 -25.72 10.39 -8.08
CA ASP A 278 -26.81 9.45 -8.31
C ASP A 278 -26.34 8.21 -9.11
N SER A 279 -27.26 7.30 -9.42
CA SER A 279 -26.94 6.07 -10.16
C SER A 279 -26.83 6.23 -11.68
N SER A 280 -27.07 7.41 -12.25
CA SER A 280 -27.11 7.63 -13.71
C SER A 280 -25.76 7.42 -14.38
N ALA A 281 -24.67 7.82 -13.71
CA ALA A 281 -23.30 7.62 -14.22
C ALA A 281 -22.98 6.14 -14.43
N LEU A 282 -23.54 5.25 -13.61
CA LEU A 282 -23.31 3.80 -13.66
C LEU A 282 -24.59 3.04 -13.97
N GLU A 283 -25.43 3.58 -14.85
CA GLU A 283 -26.75 3.01 -15.16
C GLU A 283 -26.67 1.55 -15.65
N LYS A 284 -25.64 1.24 -16.45
CA LYS A 284 -25.39 -0.09 -17.04
C LYS A 284 -24.80 -1.09 -16.06
N LEU A 285 -24.11 -0.62 -15.02
CA LEU A 285 -23.40 -1.44 -14.04
C LEU A 285 -24.37 -2.07 -13.06
N SER A 286 -25.01 -3.17 -13.46
CA SER A 286 -26.12 -3.79 -12.72
C SER A 286 -25.69 -4.92 -11.78
N PHE A 287 -24.47 -5.44 -11.90
CA PHE A 287 -23.99 -6.56 -11.11
C PHE A 287 -22.68 -6.24 -10.39
N TRP A 288 -22.74 -6.22 -9.05
CA TRP A 288 -21.64 -5.83 -8.19
C TRP A 288 -21.25 -7.01 -7.30
N VAL A 289 -19.97 -7.35 -7.27
CA VAL A 289 -19.42 -8.37 -6.37
C VAL A 289 -18.47 -7.71 -5.40
N CYS A 290 -18.74 -7.83 -4.11
CA CYS A 290 -17.79 -7.59 -3.04
C CYS A 290 -17.12 -8.91 -2.64
N SER A 291 -15.80 -8.96 -2.67
CA SER A 291 -15.01 -10.05 -2.08
C SER A 291 -13.79 -9.48 -1.35
N GLY A 292 -13.07 -10.32 -0.62
CA GLY A 292 -11.78 -9.94 -0.06
C GLY A 292 -11.83 -9.07 1.20
N GLU A 293 -12.98 -8.56 1.66
CA GLU A 293 -13.14 -7.93 2.99
C GLU A 293 -14.53 -8.21 3.55
N THR A 294 -14.75 -7.94 4.84
CA THR A 294 -16.09 -8.02 5.43
C THR A 294 -16.98 -6.93 4.84
N LEU A 295 -18.08 -7.31 4.19
CA LEU A 295 -19.09 -6.38 3.73
C LEU A 295 -19.97 -5.92 4.91
N SER A 296 -19.93 -4.63 5.24
CA SER A 296 -20.72 -4.08 6.36
C SER A 296 -22.17 -3.84 5.96
N LEU A 297 -23.08 -3.97 6.94
CA LEU A 297 -24.51 -3.70 6.73
C LEU A 297 -24.77 -2.25 6.30
N GLU A 298 -24.01 -1.31 6.86
CA GLU A 298 -24.07 0.11 6.50
C GLU A 298 -23.75 0.31 5.03
N LEU A 299 -22.66 -0.30 4.54
CA LEU A 299 -22.27 -0.17 3.13
C LEU A 299 -23.29 -0.81 2.19
N VAL A 300 -23.94 -1.91 2.60
CA VAL A 300 -25.06 -2.50 1.85
C VAL A 300 -26.25 -1.54 1.79
N LYS A 301 -26.55 -0.84 2.89
CA LYS A 301 -27.60 0.17 2.93
C LYS A 301 -27.29 1.33 1.99
N ASP A 302 -26.07 1.86 2.07
CA ASP A 302 -25.61 2.96 1.22
C ASP A 302 -25.67 2.58 -0.26
N PHE A 303 -25.27 1.35 -0.59
CA PHE A 303 -25.40 0.81 -1.93
C PHE A 303 -26.85 0.84 -2.41
N PHE A 304 -27.80 0.28 -1.66
CA PHE A 304 -29.20 0.23 -2.12
C PHE A 304 -29.94 1.57 -2.05
N ASN A 305 -29.44 2.53 -1.27
CA ASN A 305 -29.90 3.92 -1.34
C ASN A 305 -29.50 4.57 -2.68
N MET A 306 -28.28 4.29 -3.16
CA MET A 306 -27.77 4.80 -4.44
C MET A 306 -28.35 4.02 -5.64
N PHE A 307 -28.44 2.69 -5.51
CA PHE A 307 -28.73 1.74 -6.58
C PHE A 307 -29.94 0.85 -6.24
N PRO A 308 -31.17 1.21 -6.66
CA PRO A 308 -32.39 0.51 -6.28
C PRO A 308 -32.62 -0.84 -7.02
N SER A 309 -33.84 -1.38 -6.97
CA SER A 309 -34.23 -2.77 -7.29
C SER A 309 -33.83 -3.40 -8.64
N LYS A 310 -33.18 -2.67 -9.56
CA LYS A 310 -32.58 -3.25 -10.79
C LYS A 310 -31.14 -3.74 -10.58
N TYR A 311 -30.47 -3.32 -9.51
CA TYR A 311 -29.07 -3.62 -9.23
C TYR A 311 -28.93 -4.83 -8.29
N THR A 312 -27.87 -5.60 -8.49
CA THR A 312 -27.54 -6.78 -7.67
C THR A 312 -26.21 -6.54 -6.97
N LEU A 313 -26.19 -6.71 -5.65
CA LEU A 313 -24.99 -6.72 -4.83
C LEU A 313 -24.75 -8.13 -4.30
N CYS A 314 -23.55 -8.65 -4.53
CA CYS A 314 -23.14 -9.96 -4.03
C CYS A 314 -22.03 -9.81 -2.99
N ASN A 315 -22.09 -10.62 -1.94
CA ASN A 315 -21.02 -10.80 -0.96
C ASN A 315 -20.41 -12.18 -1.17
N PHE A 316 -19.17 -12.23 -1.66
CA PHE A 316 -18.44 -13.45 -1.92
C PHE A 316 -17.34 -13.64 -0.86
N TYR A 317 -17.02 -14.90 -0.57
CA TYR A 317 -15.98 -15.25 0.38
C TYR A 317 -15.16 -16.44 -0.12
N GLY A 318 -13.85 -16.33 0.09
CA GLY A 318 -12.91 -17.43 0.00
C GLY A 318 -11.48 -16.93 0.10
N SER A 319 -10.55 -17.70 -0.48
CA SER A 319 -9.11 -17.42 -0.45
C SER A 319 -8.41 -17.97 -1.68
N THR A 320 -7.14 -17.60 -1.86
CA THR A 320 -6.30 -18.10 -2.95
C THR A 320 -6.22 -19.63 -2.97
N GLU A 321 -6.16 -20.28 -1.82
CA GLU A 321 -6.07 -21.74 -1.65
C GLU A 321 -7.31 -22.51 -2.11
N VAL A 322 -8.39 -21.79 -2.41
CA VAL A 322 -9.64 -22.36 -2.93
C VAL A 322 -10.08 -21.66 -4.21
N MET A 323 -9.12 -21.14 -5.00
CA MET A 323 -9.35 -20.51 -6.29
C MET A 323 -10.34 -19.32 -6.22
N GLY A 324 -10.17 -18.47 -5.20
CA GLY A 324 -11.00 -17.30 -4.98
C GLY A 324 -12.20 -17.65 -4.11
N ASP A 325 -13.41 -17.37 -4.61
CA ASP A 325 -14.63 -17.48 -3.80
C ASP A 325 -15.24 -18.88 -3.81
N VAL A 326 -15.64 -19.35 -2.63
CA VAL A 326 -16.31 -20.64 -2.40
C VAL A 326 -17.67 -20.51 -1.70
N THR A 327 -18.01 -19.32 -1.21
CA THR A 327 -19.38 -19.02 -0.78
C THR A 327 -19.84 -17.68 -1.32
N TYR A 328 -21.17 -17.52 -1.42
CA TYR A 328 -21.77 -16.30 -1.90
C TYR A 328 -23.15 -16.03 -1.30
N LEU A 329 -23.45 -14.74 -1.12
CA LEU A 329 -24.78 -14.21 -0.88
C LEU A 329 -25.13 -13.24 -2.01
N THR A 330 -26.35 -13.31 -2.53
CA THR A 330 -26.89 -12.36 -3.51
C THR A 330 -27.99 -11.53 -2.86
N MET A 331 -27.97 -10.22 -3.10
CA MET A 331 -28.96 -9.27 -2.60
C MET A 331 -29.43 -8.38 -3.75
N LYS A 332 -30.74 -8.18 -3.88
CA LYS A 332 -31.35 -7.31 -4.91
C LYS A 332 -32.10 -6.11 -4.35
N SER A 333 -32.30 -6.07 -3.03
CA SER A 333 -32.84 -4.91 -2.34
C SER A 333 -32.34 -4.84 -0.89
N TRP A 334 -32.58 -3.69 -0.27
CA TRP A 334 -32.34 -3.49 1.16
C TRP A 334 -33.18 -4.43 2.03
N GLU A 335 -34.43 -4.70 1.66
CA GLU A 335 -35.33 -5.60 2.38
C GLU A 335 -34.82 -7.04 2.37
N GLU A 336 -34.35 -7.51 1.21
CA GLU A 336 -33.72 -8.84 1.09
C GLU A 336 -32.43 -8.92 1.92
N ALA A 337 -31.58 -7.89 1.82
CA ALA A 337 -30.33 -7.83 2.57
C ALA A 337 -30.56 -7.82 4.10
N SER A 338 -31.46 -6.97 4.58
CA SER A 338 -31.78 -6.83 6.00
C SER A 338 -32.52 -8.05 6.56
N GLY A 339 -33.31 -8.75 5.74
CA GLY A 339 -33.94 -10.02 6.09
C GLY A 339 -32.96 -11.21 6.15
N SER A 340 -31.82 -11.11 5.47
CA SER A 340 -30.81 -12.17 5.38
C SER A 340 -29.75 -12.11 6.49
N LEU A 341 -29.87 -11.18 7.45
CA LEU A 341 -28.84 -10.96 8.46
C LEU A 341 -28.74 -12.10 9.47
N VAL A 342 -27.51 -12.46 9.82
CA VAL A 342 -27.20 -13.37 10.91
C VAL A 342 -26.52 -12.57 12.01
N ALA A 343 -27.17 -12.46 13.18
CA ALA A 343 -26.66 -11.66 14.31
C ALA A 343 -26.26 -10.21 13.93
N ARG A 344 -27.08 -9.56 13.09
CA ARG A 344 -26.87 -8.19 12.54
C ARG A 344 -25.66 -8.05 11.60
N LYS A 345 -25.04 -9.14 11.15
CA LYS A 345 -23.97 -9.16 10.15
C LYS A 345 -24.50 -9.66 8.81
N VAL A 346 -23.88 -9.20 7.72
CA VAL A 346 -24.11 -9.73 6.37
C VAL A 346 -23.42 -11.10 6.31
N PRO A 347 -24.15 -12.21 6.06
CA PRO A 347 -23.52 -13.52 5.97
C PRO A 347 -22.67 -13.64 4.70
N ILE A 348 -21.75 -14.60 4.70
CA ILE A 348 -20.97 -15.01 3.53
C ILE A 348 -21.71 -16.06 2.67
N GLY A 349 -22.91 -16.45 3.11
CA GLY A 349 -23.94 -17.06 2.26
C GLY A 349 -23.83 -18.57 2.12
N ILE A 350 -24.06 -19.08 0.91
CA ILE A 350 -24.12 -20.52 0.61
C ILE A 350 -22.90 -20.97 -0.21
N ALA A 351 -22.61 -22.27 -0.20
CA ALA A 351 -21.49 -22.83 -0.95
C ALA A 351 -21.69 -22.75 -2.48
N VAL A 352 -20.59 -22.55 -3.21
CA VAL A 352 -20.55 -22.70 -4.68
C VAL A 352 -20.60 -24.18 -5.09
N ASP A 353 -20.82 -24.44 -6.38
CA ASP A 353 -20.93 -25.82 -6.89
C ASP A 353 -19.68 -26.65 -6.63
N ASN A 354 -19.86 -27.96 -6.41
CA ASN A 354 -18.77 -28.91 -6.16
C ASN A 354 -17.87 -28.50 -4.98
N CYS A 355 -18.43 -27.74 -4.03
CA CYS A 355 -17.78 -27.31 -2.81
C CYS A 355 -18.56 -27.81 -1.60
N LYS A 356 -17.84 -28.25 -0.57
CA LYS A 356 -18.38 -28.57 0.74
C LYS A 356 -17.67 -27.74 1.80
N ILE A 357 -18.46 -27.06 2.62
CA ILE A 357 -17.98 -26.31 3.78
C ILE A 357 -18.32 -27.09 5.03
N TYR A 358 -17.31 -27.39 5.84
CA TYR A 358 -17.42 -28.09 7.11
C TYR A 358 -17.11 -27.12 8.24
N LEU A 359 -17.95 -27.10 9.28
CA LEU A 359 -17.65 -26.42 10.53
C LEU A 359 -17.21 -27.46 11.56
N MET A 360 -15.97 -27.35 12.05
CA MET A 360 -15.39 -28.33 12.96
C MET A 360 -14.80 -27.69 14.22
N ASP A 361 -14.76 -28.48 15.29
CA ASP A 361 -14.02 -28.16 16.50
C ASP A 361 -12.51 -28.48 16.35
N GLN A 362 -11.75 -28.17 17.40
CA GLN A 362 -10.30 -28.41 17.49
C GLN A 362 -9.90 -29.91 17.45
N ASN A 363 -10.85 -30.83 17.61
CA ASN A 363 -10.66 -32.28 17.47
C ASN A 363 -11.14 -32.82 16.12
N TYR A 364 -11.47 -31.95 15.16
CA TYR A 364 -12.03 -32.28 13.86
C TYR A 364 -13.42 -32.94 13.91
N HIS A 365 -14.18 -32.72 14.98
CA HIS A 365 -15.60 -33.12 15.03
C HIS A 365 -16.49 -32.02 14.46
N LEU A 366 -17.50 -32.40 13.68
CA LEU A 366 -18.51 -31.46 13.19
C LEU A 366 -19.28 -30.84 14.36
N VAL A 367 -19.37 -29.51 14.39
CA VAL A 367 -20.22 -28.77 15.35
C VAL A 367 -21.68 -28.82 14.91
N LYS A 368 -22.63 -28.49 15.78
CA LYS A 368 -24.07 -28.46 15.40
C LYS A 368 -24.43 -27.19 14.63
N THR A 369 -25.53 -27.24 13.87
CA THR A 369 -26.06 -26.05 13.21
C THR A 369 -26.35 -24.95 14.25
N GLY A 370 -25.90 -23.73 13.98
CA GLY A 370 -25.97 -22.59 14.90
C GLY A 370 -24.76 -22.43 15.84
N GLU A 371 -23.95 -23.48 16.04
CA GLU A 371 -22.71 -23.40 16.83
C GLU A 371 -21.55 -22.86 15.99
N GLN A 372 -20.60 -22.22 16.67
CA GLN A 372 -19.37 -21.72 16.05
C GLN A 372 -18.39 -22.88 15.84
N GLY A 373 -17.79 -22.95 14.66
CA GLY A 373 -16.70 -23.88 14.32
C GLY A 373 -15.71 -23.24 13.36
N GLU A 374 -14.53 -23.82 13.25
CA GLU A 374 -13.55 -23.42 12.23
C GLU A 374 -14.03 -23.89 10.85
N ILE A 375 -13.83 -23.05 9.83
CA ILE A 375 -14.27 -23.27 8.45
C ILE A 375 -13.22 -24.12 7.72
N TYR A 376 -13.65 -25.27 7.20
CA TYR A 376 -12.85 -26.11 6.32
C TYR A 376 -13.55 -26.33 5.00
N ILE A 377 -12.77 -26.37 3.93
CA ILE A 377 -13.29 -26.41 2.56
C ILE A 377 -12.78 -27.66 1.85
N ALA A 378 -13.69 -28.42 1.22
CA ALA A 378 -13.35 -29.51 0.31
C ALA A 378 -14.00 -29.32 -1.06
N GLY A 379 -13.46 -30.01 -2.06
CA GLY A 379 -14.04 -30.13 -3.39
C GLY A 379 -13.17 -29.55 -4.50
N ALA A 380 -13.78 -29.32 -5.66
CA ALA A 380 -13.09 -29.04 -6.91
C ALA A 380 -12.25 -27.75 -6.90
N HIS A 381 -12.52 -26.84 -5.97
CA HIS A 381 -11.86 -25.53 -5.87
C HIS A 381 -10.56 -25.55 -5.08
N VAL A 382 -10.31 -26.60 -4.28
CA VAL A 382 -9.14 -26.68 -3.39
C VAL A 382 -7.85 -26.81 -4.20
N ALA A 383 -6.86 -25.98 -3.88
CA ALA A 383 -5.53 -25.99 -4.48
C ALA A 383 -4.79 -27.33 -4.24
N LEU A 384 -3.73 -27.58 -5.01
CA LEU A 384 -2.90 -28.78 -4.86
C LEU A 384 -2.03 -28.75 -3.59
N GLY A 385 -1.86 -27.56 -3.01
CA GLY A 385 -0.97 -27.28 -1.90
C GLY A 385 -0.11 -26.04 -2.17
N TYR A 386 0.93 -25.86 -1.38
CA TYR A 386 1.95 -24.83 -1.64
C TYR A 386 3.17 -25.44 -2.36
N VAL A 387 3.93 -24.58 -3.04
CA VAL A 387 5.21 -24.94 -3.66
C VAL A 387 6.19 -25.55 -2.65
N GLY A 388 6.87 -26.64 -3.03
CA GLY A 388 7.91 -27.27 -2.23
C GLY A 388 7.44 -27.93 -0.92
N ALA A 389 6.18 -28.37 -0.85
CA ALA A 389 5.55 -29.03 0.30
C ALA A 389 5.51 -28.22 1.62
N LYS A 390 5.77 -26.90 1.57
CA LYS A 390 5.66 -26.00 2.74
C LYS A 390 4.20 -25.91 3.19
N GLY A 391 3.92 -25.80 4.48
CA GLY A 391 2.55 -25.54 4.99
C GLY A 391 1.50 -26.63 4.67
N SER A 392 1.94 -27.88 4.52
CA SER A 392 1.06 -29.04 4.27
C SER A 392 0.06 -29.30 5.40
N ASP A 393 0.29 -28.75 6.59
CA ASP A 393 -0.62 -28.77 7.74
C ASP A 393 -1.96 -28.04 7.49
N ARG A 394 -2.00 -27.15 6.49
CA ARG A 394 -3.25 -26.48 6.05
C ARG A 394 -4.08 -27.32 5.08
N PHE A 395 -3.49 -28.34 4.46
CA PHE A 395 -4.15 -29.24 3.50
C PHE A 395 -4.19 -30.66 4.05
N ILE A 396 -5.30 -31.01 4.72
CA ILE A 396 -5.42 -32.25 5.48
C ILE A 396 -6.36 -33.24 4.81
N LYS A 397 -6.20 -34.53 5.13
CA LYS A 397 -7.15 -35.55 4.68
C LYS A 397 -8.52 -35.28 5.29
N ASN A 398 -9.57 -35.36 4.47
CA ASN A 398 -10.94 -35.22 4.92
C ASN A 398 -11.42 -36.51 5.62
N PRO A 399 -11.70 -36.50 6.95
CA PRO A 399 -12.20 -37.68 7.65
C PRO A 399 -13.65 -38.02 7.28
N TYR A 400 -14.38 -37.07 6.67
CA TYR A 400 -15.79 -37.21 6.27
C TYR A 400 -15.97 -37.42 4.76
N ALA A 401 -14.88 -37.63 4.02
CA ALA A 401 -14.96 -37.81 2.57
C ALA A 401 -15.70 -39.10 2.19
N THR A 402 -16.72 -38.95 1.35
CA THR A 402 -17.46 -40.07 0.74
C THR A 402 -17.01 -40.36 -0.69
N SER A 403 -16.20 -39.49 -1.30
CA SER A 403 -15.54 -39.68 -2.60
C SER A 403 -14.14 -39.09 -2.60
N LYS A 404 -13.33 -39.43 -3.61
CA LYS A 404 -11.97 -38.88 -3.77
C LYS A 404 -11.98 -37.37 -4.02
N ASP A 405 -13.01 -36.84 -4.69
CA ASP A 405 -13.11 -35.43 -5.08
C ASP A 405 -13.24 -34.50 -3.86
N PHE A 406 -13.68 -35.03 -2.73
CA PHE A 406 -13.76 -34.31 -1.45
C PHE A 406 -12.70 -34.80 -0.44
N GLY A 407 -11.70 -35.58 -0.87
CA GLY A 407 -10.73 -36.24 -0.01
C GLY A 407 -9.74 -35.31 0.70
N LEU A 408 -9.59 -34.08 0.22
CA LEU A 408 -8.70 -33.06 0.77
C LEU A 408 -9.50 -31.88 1.35
N LEU A 409 -9.17 -31.48 2.57
CA LEU A 409 -9.68 -30.28 3.23
C LEU A 409 -8.61 -29.20 3.25
N TYR A 410 -9.00 -27.96 2.92
CA TYR A 410 -8.24 -26.76 3.26
C TYR A 410 -8.74 -26.17 4.58
N LYS A 411 -7.80 -25.94 5.51
CA LYS A 411 -8.02 -25.30 6.82
C LYS A 411 -7.84 -23.79 6.70
N THR A 412 -8.94 -23.05 6.67
CA THR A 412 -8.95 -21.60 6.38
C THR A 412 -8.31 -20.75 7.49
N GLY A 413 -8.40 -21.20 8.75
CA GLY A 413 -8.14 -20.39 9.94
C GLY A 413 -9.29 -19.45 10.31
N ASP A 414 -10.39 -19.44 9.57
CA ASP A 414 -11.57 -18.61 9.81
C ASP A 414 -12.61 -19.37 10.65
N TYR A 415 -13.34 -18.65 11.50
CA TYR A 415 -14.49 -19.18 12.22
C TYR A 415 -15.79 -18.74 11.57
N GLY A 416 -16.80 -19.61 11.66
CA GLY A 416 -18.14 -19.30 11.23
C GLY A 416 -19.19 -20.11 11.97
N LYS A 417 -20.45 -19.81 11.65
CA LYS A 417 -21.62 -20.59 12.09
C LYS A 417 -22.67 -20.60 10.98
N ILE A 418 -23.40 -21.70 10.85
CA ILE A 418 -24.53 -21.78 9.92
C ILE A 418 -25.80 -21.38 10.66
N VAL A 419 -26.53 -20.41 10.13
CA VAL A 419 -27.84 -20.00 10.62
C VAL A 419 -28.78 -19.86 9.42
N ASN A 420 -29.94 -20.52 9.48
CA ASN A 420 -30.93 -20.51 8.40
C ASN A 420 -30.34 -20.89 7.02
N GLY A 421 -29.41 -21.85 6.97
CA GLY A 421 -28.75 -22.29 5.74
C GLY A 421 -27.66 -21.36 5.21
N HIS A 422 -27.41 -20.22 5.85
CA HIS A 422 -26.34 -19.28 5.47
C HIS A 422 -25.16 -19.37 6.45
N LEU A 423 -23.95 -19.35 5.90
CA LEU A 423 -22.72 -19.23 6.66
C LEU A 423 -22.49 -17.77 7.08
N SER A 424 -22.32 -17.55 8.37
CA SER A 424 -21.86 -16.29 8.96
C SER A 424 -20.36 -16.38 9.23
N TYR A 425 -19.62 -15.31 8.95
CA TYR A 425 -18.21 -15.17 9.29
C TYR A 425 -18.05 -14.55 10.69
N GLU A 426 -17.29 -15.21 11.56
CA GLU A 426 -17.12 -14.84 12.98
C GLU A 426 -15.68 -14.42 13.34
N GLY A 427 -14.78 -14.30 12.36
CA GLY A 427 -13.41 -13.83 12.56
C GLY A 427 -12.35 -14.89 12.25
N ARG A 428 -11.10 -14.60 12.60
CA ARG A 428 -9.96 -15.50 12.39
C ARG A 428 -9.40 -16.01 13.71
N SER A 429 -8.81 -17.20 13.65
CA SER A 429 -8.02 -17.81 14.74
C SER A 429 -6.59 -17.28 14.81
N ASP A 430 -6.07 -16.74 13.71
CA ASP A 430 -4.68 -16.35 13.53
C ASP A 430 -4.49 -14.82 13.39
N SER A 431 -3.22 -14.39 13.35
CA SER A 431 -2.76 -13.00 13.23
C SER A 431 -3.00 -12.37 11.85
N GLN A 432 -3.73 -13.05 10.96
CA GLN A 432 -3.96 -12.57 9.60
C GLN A 432 -5.11 -11.58 9.58
N ILE A 433 -4.91 -10.51 8.82
CA ILE A 433 -5.90 -9.46 8.62
C ILE A 433 -6.05 -9.18 7.12
N LYS A 434 -7.10 -8.43 6.78
CA LYS A 434 -7.29 -7.92 5.42
C LYS A 434 -7.25 -6.39 5.47
N VAL A 435 -6.27 -5.79 4.81
CA VAL A 435 -6.09 -4.32 4.74
C VAL A 435 -6.30 -3.89 3.31
N ARG A 436 -7.38 -3.12 3.04
CA ARG A 436 -7.74 -2.68 1.68
C ARG A 436 -7.83 -3.86 0.70
N GLY A 437 -8.37 -5.00 1.16
CA GLY A 437 -8.49 -6.25 0.40
C GLY A 437 -7.23 -7.12 0.32
N HIS A 438 -6.09 -6.64 0.80
CA HIS A 438 -4.85 -7.41 0.82
C HIS A 438 -4.78 -8.29 2.07
N ARG A 439 -4.58 -9.59 1.90
CA ARG A 439 -4.25 -10.49 3.02
C ARG A 439 -2.85 -10.14 3.52
N VAL A 440 -2.76 -9.73 4.78
CA VAL A 440 -1.52 -9.38 5.46
C VAL A 440 -1.42 -10.23 6.71
N ASP A 441 -0.27 -10.88 6.91
CA ASP A 441 0.02 -11.56 8.17
C ASP A 441 0.80 -10.63 9.08
N LEU A 442 0.25 -10.33 10.26
CA LEU A 442 0.94 -9.49 11.23
C LEU A 442 2.24 -10.14 11.72
N ILE A 443 2.36 -11.48 11.70
CA ILE A 443 3.61 -12.19 12.02
C ILE A 443 4.66 -12.02 10.90
N GLU A 444 4.26 -11.87 9.63
CA GLU A 444 5.20 -11.56 8.53
C GLU A 444 5.82 -10.18 8.71
N VAL A 445 4.98 -9.21 9.00
CA VAL A 445 5.43 -7.85 9.31
C VAL A 445 6.31 -7.86 10.57
N ASP A 446 5.88 -8.56 11.62
CA ASP A 446 6.65 -8.72 12.86
C ASP A 446 8.01 -9.39 12.62
N GLY A 447 8.05 -10.46 11.82
CA GLY A 447 9.28 -11.19 11.49
C GLY A 447 10.28 -10.34 10.71
N VAL A 448 9.81 -9.53 9.75
CA VAL A 448 10.65 -8.56 9.03
C VAL A 448 11.17 -7.49 9.99
N ILE A 449 10.33 -6.95 10.87
CA ILE A 449 10.75 -5.96 11.88
C ILE A 449 11.79 -6.55 12.84
N ARG A 450 11.59 -7.79 13.32
CA ARG A 450 12.57 -8.51 14.17
C ARG A 450 13.87 -8.87 13.46
N SER A 451 13.88 -8.91 12.12
CA SER A 451 15.11 -9.19 11.37
C SER A 451 16.10 -8.01 11.37
N ILE A 452 15.68 -6.85 11.85
CA ILE A 452 16.53 -5.66 12.02
C ILE A 452 17.38 -5.85 13.29
N SER A 453 18.71 -5.80 13.14
CA SER A 453 19.71 -6.19 14.16
C SER A 453 19.60 -5.53 15.54
N TYR A 454 18.84 -4.45 15.67
CA TYR A 454 18.68 -3.70 16.91
C TYR A 454 17.30 -3.84 17.55
N VAL A 455 16.34 -4.48 16.87
CA VAL A 455 14.99 -4.73 17.36
C VAL A 455 14.99 -5.97 18.25
N GLU A 456 14.82 -5.77 19.56
CA GLU A 456 14.79 -6.87 20.53
C GLU A 456 13.42 -7.56 20.59
N SER A 457 12.33 -6.81 20.35
CA SER A 457 10.98 -7.35 20.22
C SER A 457 10.08 -6.40 19.46
N SER A 458 9.06 -6.93 18.79
CA SER A 458 8.00 -6.16 18.14
C SER A 458 6.63 -6.83 18.32
N ILE A 459 5.58 -6.04 18.14
CA ILE A 459 4.17 -6.44 18.03
C ILE A 459 3.56 -5.56 16.95
N VAL A 460 2.80 -6.14 16.04
CA VAL A 460 2.12 -5.41 14.96
C VAL A 460 0.60 -5.48 15.22
N LEU A 461 -0.06 -4.32 15.23
CA LEU A 461 -1.50 -4.18 15.47
C LEU A 461 -2.20 -3.55 14.27
N CYS A 462 -3.51 -3.82 14.10
CA CYS A 462 -4.36 -3.19 13.09
C CYS A 462 -5.67 -2.72 13.72
N TYR A 463 -6.08 -1.48 13.44
CA TYR A 463 -7.28 -0.86 13.97
C TYR A 463 -8.11 -0.19 12.86
N ASN A 464 -9.43 -0.11 13.05
CA ASN A 464 -10.30 0.67 12.18
C ASN A 464 -10.31 2.14 12.62
N PRO A 465 -10.23 3.10 11.68
CA PRO A 465 -10.44 4.51 12.01
C PRO A 465 -11.82 4.70 12.66
N GLY A 466 -11.86 5.18 13.91
CA GLY A 466 -13.11 5.47 14.65
C GLY A 466 -13.54 4.47 15.73
N GLN A 467 -12.90 3.30 15.90
CA GLN A 467 -13.25 2.33 16.97
C GLN A 467 -12.59 2.61 18.34
N ILE A 468 -11.73 3.64 18.44
CA ILE A 468 -10.97 3.97 19.66
C ILE A 468 -11.88 4.41 20.81
N ASP A 469 -13.05 5.00 20.52
CA ASP A 469 -13.92 5.54 21.57
C ASP A 469 -14.68 4.48 22.38
N GLN A 470 -14.79 3.23 21.90
CA GLN A 470 -15.53 2.14 22.55
C GLN A 470 -14.67 1.08 23.24
N ALA A 471 -13.34 1.19 23.21
CA ALA A 471 -12.46 0.24 23.88
C ALA A 471 -12.46 0.44 25.42
N ASP A 472 -12.24 -0.64 26.19
CA ASP A 472 -12.13 -0.59 27.66
C ASP A 472 -10.89 0.22 28.09
N ASP A 473 -10.89 0.73 29.32
CA ASP A 473 -9.85 1.65 29.82
C ASP A 473 -8.43 1.04 29.83
N ALA A 474 -8.30 -0.30 29.83
CA ALA A 474 -7.03 -0.99 29.68
C ALA A 474 -6.47 -0.94 28.24
N ASP A 475 -7.34 -0.90 27.23
CA ASP A 475 -6.96 -0.72 25.82
C ASP A 475 -6.75 0.78 25.49
N LYS A 476 -7.46 1.67 26.18
CA LYS A 476 -7.26 3.14 26.09
C LYS A 476 -5.95 3.62 26.72
N ALA A 477 -5.45 2.93 27.75
CA ALA A 477 -4.15 3.23 28.36
C ALA A 477 -2.96 3.00 27.39
N CYS A 478 -3.17 2.28 26.29
CA CYS A 478 -2.16 2.06 25.25
C CYS A 478 -2.24 3.04 24.06
N VAL A 479 -3.21 3.96 24.04
CA VAL A 479 -3.44 4.85 22.88
C VAL A 479 -3.66 6.29 23.33
N GLU A 480 -2.60 7.11 23.30
CA GLU A 480 -2.76 8.57 23.23
C GLU A 480 -2.90 9.04 21.77
N LYS A 481 -3.76 10.04 21.58
CA LYS A 481 -4.71 10.15 20.45
C LYS A 481 -4.17 10.86 19.20
N ARG A 482 -2.85 10.93 18.95
CA ARG A 482 -2.30 11.75 17.83
C ARG A 482 -1.60 11.01 16.69
N GLU A 483 -0.78 9.96 16.89
CA GLU A 483 -0.05 9.34 15.74
C GLU A 483 -0.85 8.35 14.88
N ILE A 484 -2.12 8.12 15.20
CA ILE A 484 -2.97 7.28 14.35
C ILE A 484 -3.24 7.96 12.98
N GLY A 485 -3.10 9.29 12.91
CA GLY A 485 -3.29 10.06 11.67
C GLY A 485 -2.28 9.75 10.56
N ASP A 486 -1.03 9.45 10.89
CA ASP A 486 0.05 9.24 9.91
C ASP A 486 0.20 7.77 9.53
N PHE A 487 -0.04 6.87 10.49
CA PHE A 487 -0.14 5.43 10.27
C PHE A 487 -1.21 5.08 9.20
N LEU A 488 -2.36 5.77 9.23
CA LEU A 488 -3.46 5.59 8.28
C LEU A 488 -3.21 6.19 6.89
N ARG A 489 -2.27 7.15 6.76
CA ARG A 489 -1.94 7.83 5.49
C ARG A 489 -0.89 7.13 4.65
N SER A 490 -0.16 6.15 5.21
CA SER A 490 0.82 5.39 4.45
C SER A 490 0.15 4.61 3.30
N LYS A 491 0.65 4.80 2.07
CA LYS A 491 0.11 4.21 0.84
C LYS A 491 0.83 2.92 0.43
N SER A 492 1.90 2.51 1.11
CA SER A 492 2.58 1.22 0.88
C SER A 492 3.42 0.76 2.07
N LEU A 493 3.71 -0.56 2.13
CA LEU A 493 4.68 -1.15 3.07
C LEU A 493 6.09 -0.56 2.88
N LYS A 494 6.42 -0.08 1.66
CA LYS A 494 7.68 0.60 1.36
C LYS A 494 7.75 1.98 2.02
N GLN A 495 6.66 2.75 2.08
CA GLN A 495 6.61 4.00 2.85
C GLN A 495 6.68 3.74 4.35
N LEU A 496 6.07 2.65 4.82
CA LEU A 496 6.21 2.17 6.20
C LEU A 496 7.68 1.80 6.51
N LEU A 497 8.39 1.18 5.56
CA LEU A 497 9.80 0.84 5.67
C LEU A 497 10.76 2.01 5.39
N GLU A 498 10.35 3.04 4.65
CA GLU A 498 11.11 4.30 4.44
C GLU A 498 10.99 5.23 5.65
N ILE A 499 9.86 5.17 6.39
CA ILE A 499 9.73 5.73 7.74
C ILE A 499 10.63 4.95 8.73
N MET A 500 10.82 3.65 8.51
CA MET A 500 11.71 2.78 9.29
C MET A 500 13.11 2.68 8.66
N ASP A 501 13.88 3.77 8.71
CA ASP A 501 15.28 3.82 8.25
C ASP A 501 16.15 2.65 8.81
N PRO A 502 16.75 1.78 7.96
CA PRO A 502 17.54 0.62 8.37
C PRO A 502 18.88 0.94 9.05
N SER A 503 19.29 2.21 9.09
CA SER A 503 20.54 2.66 9.69
C SER A 503 20.44 3.00 11.19
N LYS A 504 19.24 2.89 11.79
CA LYS A 504 18.98 3.23 13.20
C LYS A 504 18.75 2.00 14.09
N PRO A 505 19.37 1.95 15.29
CA PRO A 505 18.95 1.03 16.33
C PRO A 505 17.59 1.39 16.92
N ILE A 506 16.56 0.57 16.70
CA ILE A 506 15.28 0.68 17.41
C ILE A 506 15.44 0.03 18.79
N ARG A 507 15.66 0.84 19.83
CA ARG A 507 15.47 0.37 21.22
C ARG A 507 14.22 1.02 21.81
N HIS A 508 13.17 0.19 21.90
CA HIS A 508 11.89 0.35 22.60
C HIS A 508 10.89 1.38 22.07
N VAL A 509 9.74 0.88 21.60
CA VAL A 509 8.46 1.61 21.52
C VAL A 509 7.67 1.27 22.78
N LYS A 510 7.42 2.25 23.66
CA LYS A 510 6.30 2.25 24.62
C LYS A 510 5.95 3.70 24.89
N SER A 511 4.72 4.08 24.54
CA SER A 511 4.30 5.46 24.24
C SER A 511 5.16 6.10 23.14
N PHE A 512 4.55 6.89 22.28
CA PHE A 512 5.30 7.81 21.44
C PHE A 512 5.85 8.92 22.36
N GLU A 513 7.00 8.62 22.96
CA GLU A 513 8.07 9.58 23.09
C GLU A 513 9.20 8.99 22.26
N LEU A 514 9.73 9.77 21.31
CA LEU A 514 10.96 9.40 20.61
C LEU A 514 11.98 8.91 21.65
N GLY A 515 12.43 7.67 21.52
CA GLY A 515 13.40 7.03 22.42
C GLY A 515 14.81 7.60 22.32
N LEU A 516 14.93 8.91 22.48
CA LEU A 516 16.13 9.63 22.87
C LEU A 516 15.71 10.34 24.15
N GLY A 517 15.84 9.68 25.31
CA GLY A 517 15.32 10.22 26.56
C GLY A 517 15.80 11.66 26.83
N PRO A 518 15.12 12.41 27.72
CA PRO A 518 15.40 13.83 28.06
C PRO A 518 16.79 14.10 28.68
N HIS A 519 17.73 13.17 28.49
CA HIS A 519 19.06 13.14 29.08
C HIS A 519 20.18 13.11 28.04
N LEU A 520 19.89 12.95 26.74
CA LEU A 520 20.94 12.87 25.71
C LEU A 520 21.59 14.20 25.40
N TYR A 521 20.77 15.25 25.38
CA TYR A 521 21.24 16.61 25.26
C TYR A 521 20.68 17.45 26.39
N SER A 522 21.55 18.27 26.98
CA SER A 522 21.17 19.22 28.00
C SER A 522 21.39 20.64 27.49
N PRO A 523 20.39 21.53 27.61
CA PRO A 523 20.57 22.93 27.28
C PRO A 523 21.41 23.63 28.36
N GLU A 524 22.26 24.56 27.95
CA GLU A 524 23.00 25.45 28.84
C GLU A 524 23.02 26.87 28.28
N THR A 525 22.74 27.88 29.12
CA THR A 525 22.80 29.28 28.71
C THR A 525 24.20 29.64 28.20
N ILE A 526 24.25 30.37 27.09
CA ILE A 526 25.52 30.80 26.49
C ILE A 526 26.28 31.72 27.45
N ASN A 527 27.58 31.49 27.60
CA ASN A 527 28.47 32.32 28.40
C ASN A 527 29.84 32.48 27.73
N GLY A 528 30.74 33.28 28.32
CA GLY A 528 32.04 33.62 27.75
C GLY A 528 32.95 32.43 27.37
N SER A 529 32.85 31.29 28.08
CA SER A 529 33.66 30.10 27.76
C SER A 529 33.22 29.40 26.47
N HIS A 530 31.99 29.65 26.02
CA HIS A 530 31.43 29.04 24.81
C HIS A 530 31.82 29.78 23.52
N ARG A 531 32.50 30.95 23.62
CA ARG A 531 32.75 31.86 22.49
C ARG A 531 33.33 31.17 21.26
N GLU A 532 34.48 30.53 21.41
CA GLU A 532 35.18 29.93 20.27
C GLU A 532 34.33 28.83 19.61
N PHE A 533 33.74 27.95 20.41
CA PHE A 533 32.91 26.84 19.92
C PHE A 533 31.61 27.30 19.26
N VAL A 534 30.90 28.26 19.86
CA VAL A 534 29.63 28.76 19.32
C VAL A 534 29.86 29.54 18.03
N VAL A 535 30.86 30.42 18.00
CA VAL A 535 31.18 31.22 16.80
C VAL A 535 31.62 30.30 15.65
N ASP A 536 32.47 29.32 15.93
CA ASP A 536 32.93 28.32 14.95
C ASP A 536 31.81 27.39 14.49
N LEU A 537 30.98 26.87 15.40
CA LEU A 537 29.85 25.98 15.08
C LEU A 537 28.80 26.69 14.22
N LEU A 538 28.48 27.94 14.54
CA LEU A 538 27.54 28.73 13.75
C LEU A 538 28.12 29.04 12.37
N ALA A 539 29.39 29.46 12.29
CA ALA A 539 30.04 29.74 11.02
C ALA A 539 30.16 28.48 10.15
N LYS A 540 30.46 27.31 10.73
CA LYS A 540 30.53 26.03 10.01
C LYS A 540 29.17 25.53 9.60
N SER A 541 28.18 25.58 10.49
CA SER A 541 26.81 25.18 10.17
C SER A 541 26.26 26.05 9.05
N PHE A 542 26.52 27.37 9.09
CA PHE A 542 26.14 28.27 8.03
C PHE A 542 26.91 27.98 6.73
N SER A 543 28.20 27.64 6.81
CA SER A 543 29.02 27.46 5.61
C SER A 543 28.94 26.12 4.89
N THR A 544 28.62 25.06 5.64
CA THR A 544 28.60 23.69 5.09
C THR A 544 27.20 23.10 4.98
N LYS A 545 26.28 23.49 5.87
CA LYS A 545 24.87 23.05 5.85
C LYS A 545 23.91 24.12 5.31
N GLY A 546 24.34 25.38 5.25
CA GLY A 546 23.50 26.51 4.88
C GLY A 546 23.37 26.70 3.37
N ASP A 547 22.19 26.35 2.89
CA ASP A 547 21.55 26.82 1.67
C ASP A 547 21.78 28.32 1.34
N LEU A 548 21.89 29.19 2.36
CA LEU A 548 22.13 30.63 2.22
C LEU A 548 23.57 31.03 1.85
N GLU A 549 24.61 30.25 2.19
CA GLU A 549 26.01 30.64 1.92
C GLU A 549 26.39 30.45 0.44
N LYS A 550 25.91 29.37 -0.19
CA LYS A 550 25.98 29.17 -1.66
C LYS A 550 25.28 30.30 -2.42
N LEU A 551 24.32 30.96 -1.78
CA LEU A 551 23.43 31.96 -2.38
C LEU A 551 23.88 33.41 -2.11
N LEU A 552 24.51 33.71 -0.97
CA LEU A 552 24.94 35.05 -0.57
C LEU A 552 26.42 35.35 -0.86
N ASN A 553 27.23 34.34 -1.18
CA ASN A 553 28.69 34.46 -1.38
C ASN A 553 29.42 35.10 -0.19
N VAL A 554 28.91 34.88 1.03
CA VAL A 554 29.57 35.27 2.28
C VAL A 554 30.56 34.16 2.64
N SER A 555 31.81 34.51 2.91
CA SER A 555 32.80 33.52 3.32
C SER A 555 32.64 33.12 4.78
N TYR A 556 33.08 31.91 5.10
CA TYR A 556 33.23 31.43 6.49
C TYR A 556 33.84 32.49 7.42
N HIS A 557 34.90 33.18 6.98
CA HIS A 557 35.58 34.20 7.79
C HIS A 557 34.71 35.44 8.03
N GLU A 558 33.95 35.88 7.02
CA GLU A 558 33.03 37.02 7.18
C GLU A 558 31.88 36.69 8.15
N PHE A 559 31.35 35.46 8.11
CA PHE A 559 30.33 35.02 9.06
C PHE A 559 30.91 34.81 10.47
N TYR A 560 32.10 34.25 10.58
CA TYR A 560 32.82 34.09 11.84
C TYR A 560 33.04 35.45 12.53
N ASP A 561 33.56 36.45 11.81
CA ASP A 561 33.77 37.81 12.33
C ASP A 561 32.46 38.51 12.74
N MET A 562 31.33 38.14 12.14
CA MET A 562 30.01 38.62 12.52
C MET A 562 29.54 37.96 13.83
N ALA A 563 29.51 36.63 13.87
CA ALA A 563 29.12 35.87 15.05
C ALA A 563 29.99 36.24 16.26
N ASP A 564 31.28 36.50 16.04
CA ASP A 564 32.21 36.95 17.07
C ASP A 564 31.87 38.34 17.63
N ARG A 565 31.52 39.30 16.75
CA ARG A 565 31.09 40.64 17.16
C ARG A 565 29.77 40.64 17.90
N LEU A 566 28.87 39.72 17.56
CA LEU A 566 27.57 39.55 18.21
C LEU A 566 27.65 38.78 19.53
N PHE A 567 28.69 37.96 19.71
CA PHE A 567 28.83 37.08 20.85
C PHE A 567 28.68 37.78 22.22
N PRO A 568 29.24 39.00 22.45
CA PRO A 568 29.04 39.71 23.71
C PRO A 568 27.58 40.02 24.05
N ASP A 569 26.73 40.23 23.04
CA ASP A 569 25.30 40.52 23.24
C ASP A 569 24.49 39.23 23.34
N ILE A 570 24.83 38.21 22.54
CA ILE A 570 24.27 36.86 22.62
C ILE A 570 24.52 36.24 24.01
N SER A 571 25.75 36.35 24.53
CA SER A 571 26.15 35.79 25.83
C SER A 571 25.59 36.55 27.04
N LYS A 572 25.14 37.80 26.86
CA LYS A 572 24.36 38.52 27.88
C LYS A 572 22.89 38.17 27.84
N SER A 573 22.41 37.66 26.71
CA SER A 573 21.02 37.26 26.57
C SER A 573 20.73 35.99 27.37
N LYS A 574 19.62 36.00 28.10
CA LYS A 574 19.11 34.80 28.78
C LYS A 574 18.26 33.92 27.86
N THR A 575 18.13 34.30 26.60
CA THR A 575 17.30 33.60 25.61
C THR A 575 18.11 32.67 24.71
N CYS A 576 19.44 32.79 24.67
CA CYS A 576 20.32 31.98 23.83
C CYS A 576 20.96 30.84 24.63
N PHE A 577 21.10 29.67 24.01
CA PHE A 577 21.64 28.48 24.68
C PHE A 577 22.43 27.58 23.72
N VAL A 578 23.23 26.68 24.28
CA VAL A 578 23.86 25.56 23.60
C VAL A 578 23.24 24.26 24.05
N MET A 579 23.24 23.24 23.17
CA MET A 579 22.94 21.86 23.55
C MET A 579 24.25 21.09 23.73
N LYS A 580 24.42 20.47 24.89
CA LYS A 580 25.54 19.59 25.19
C LYS A 580 25.12 18.15 25.09
N ASN A 581 25.94 17.29 24.50
CA ASN A 581 25.72 15.84 24.53
C ASN A 581 26.07 15.25 25.91
N LEU A 582 25.89 13.95 26.09
CA LEU A 582 26.23 13.21 27.32
C LEU A 582 27.71 13.33 27.74
N SER A 583 28.62 13.57 26.79
CA SER A 583 30.05 13.75 27.05
C SER A 583 30.40 15.18 27.51
N GLY A 584 29.42 16.09 27.48
CA GLY A 584 29.59 17.50 27.82
C GLY A 584 30.02 18.37 26.64
N ASP A 585 30.14 17.81 25.44
CA ASP A 585 30.55 18.54 24.24
C ASP A 585 29.38 19.36 23.70
N ILE A 586 29.66 20.59 23.26
CA ILE A 586 28.68 21.47 22.62
C ILE A 586 28.45 20.97 21.19
N VAL A 587 27.23 20.52 20.90
CA VAL A 587 26.85 19.93 19.61
C VAL A 587 25.81 20.76 18.86
N ALA A 588 25.19 21.73 19.51
CA ALA A 588 24.30 22.69 18.86
C ALA A 588 24.25 24.03 19.61
N ALA A 589 23.81 25.08 18.93
CA ALA A 589 23.59 26.40 19.49
C ALA A 589 22.34 27.05 18.89
N ALA A 590 21.55 27.73 19.73
CA ALA A 590 20.41 28.52 19.33
C ALA A 590 20.62 30.00 19.72
N ILE A 591 20.46 30.89 18.75
CA ILE A 591 20.54 32.34 18.92
C ILE A 591 19.15 32.94 18.80
N ASN A 592 18.70 33.58 19.89
CA ASN A 592 17.38 34.16 19.98
C ASN A 592 17.45 35.61 20.46
N PHE A 593 16.69 36.51 19.85
CA PHE A 593 16.61 37.91 20.25
C PHE A 593 15.18 38.33 20.60
N ASP A 594 15.05 39.38 21.40
CA ASP A 594 13.77 40.08 21.54
C ASP A 594 13.58 40.89 20.25
N ALA A 595 12.54 40.57 19.48
CA ALA A 595 12.28 41.18 18.17
C ALA A 595 12.07 42.71 18.25
N TYR A 596 11.88 43.28 19.44
CA TYR A 596 11.74 44.72 19.65
C TYR A 596 13.00 45.40 20.21
N ASN A 597 14.05 44.65 20.53
CA ASN A 597 15.27 45.17 21.16
C ASN A 597 16.52 44.41 20.68
N GLU A 598 16.73 44.44 19.37
CA GLU A 598 17.82 43.76 18.68
C GLU A 598 19.17 44.48 18.81
N PRO A 599 20.32 43.76 18.73
CA PRO A 599 21.64 44.38 18.73
C PRO A 599 21.89 45.21 17.47
N SER A 600 22.44 46.42 17.62
CA SER A 600 22.71 47.29 16.47
C SER A 600 23.92 46.83 15.68
N LEU A 601 23.69 46.39 14.45
CA LEU A 601 24.74 45.97 13.52
C LEU A 601 24.96 47.03 12.45
N THR A 602 25.90 47.94 12.69
CA THR A 602 26.37 48.87 11.65
C THR A 602 27.48 48.19 10.82
N SER A 603 27.14 47.48 9.74
CA SER A 603 28.15 47.15 8.71
C SER A 603 27.62 47.23 7.27
N LYS A 604 28.44 47.79 6.37
CA LYS A 604 28.21 47.86 4.92
C LYS A 604 28.72 46.59 4.21
N SER A 605 28.24 45.41 4.61
CA SER A 605 28.67 44.12 4.06
C SER A 605 27.49 43.28 3.58
N GLN A 606 27.75 42.22 2.80
CA GLN A 606 26.73 41.24 2.36
C GLN A 606 25.98 40.56 3.53
N LEU A 607 26.49 40.71 4.75
CA LEU A 607 25.83 40.32 6.00
C LEU A 607 24.55 41.12 6.30
N ARG A 608 24.40 42.33 5.72
CA ARG A 608 23.16 43.12 5.76
C ARG A 608 21.97 42.34 5.18
N TYR A 609 22.18 41.45 4.21
CA TYR A 609 21.10 40.69 3.58
C TYR A 609 20.51 39.59 4.47
N ILE A 610 21.30 39.01 5.38
CA ILE A 610 20.80 38.04 6.38
C ILE A 610 19.87 38.74 7.37
N LEU A 611 20.17 39.99 7.71
CA LEU A 611 19.38 40.80 8.63
C LEU A 611 18.20 41.49 7.93
N GLU A 612 18.31 41.85 6.65
CA GLU A 612 17.17 42.34 5.87
C GLU A 612 16.14 41.24 5.57
N LEU A 613 16.56 39.96 5.60
CA LEU A 613 15.62 38.82 5.69
C LEU A 613 14.79 38.90 6.99
N LEU A 614 15.42 39.30 8.10
CA LEU A 614 14.74 39.55 9.38
C LEU A 614 13.86 40.81 9.29
N ASP A 615 14.25 41.86 8.56
CA ASP A 615 13.36 43.00 8.28
C ASP A 615 12.05 42.55 7.60
N THR A 616 12.06 41.48 6.78
CA THR A 616 10.82 40.91 6.18
C THR A 616 9.98 40.15 7.21
N VAL A 617 10.62 39.51 8.20
CA VAL A 617 9.97 38.89 9.37
C VAL A 617 9.36 39.98 10.28
N GLU A 618 10.04 41.11 10.40
CA GLU A 618 9.71 42.21 11.29
C GLU A 618 8.82 43.29 10.67
N GLU A 619 8.68 43.39 9.35
CA GLU A 619 7.76 44.31 8.67
C GLU A 619 6.33 44.14 9.23
N GLU A 620 5.92 42.89 9.41
CA GLU A 620 4.64 42.50 10.02
C GLU A 620 4.53 42.84 11.53
N ILE A 621 5.67 42.89 12.23
CA ILE A 621 5.78 43.32 13.64
C ILE A 621 5.70 44.86 13.72
N ARG A 622 6.36 45.57 12.80
CA ARG A 622 6.42 47.05 12.69
C ARG A 622 5.11 47.66 12.19
N ASP A 623 4.39 46.99 11.29
CA ASP A 623 3.09 47.42 10.74
C ASP A 623 1.92 47.31 11.74
N GLY A 624 2.20 47.00 13.00
CA GLY A 624 1.22 47.07 14.09
C GLY A 624 0.19 45.95 14.09
N LYS A 625 0.41 44.85 13.36
CA LYS A 625 -0.43 43.65 13.42
C LYS A 625 -0.27 42.87 14.73
N ILE A 626 0.72 43.23 15.55
CA ILE A 626 0.87 42.79 16.94
C ILE A 626 0.51 43.98 17.85
N PRO A 627 -0.54 43.89 18.69
CA PRO A 627 -0.97 45.00 19.52
C PRO A 627 0.15 45.44 20.48
N SER A 628 0.43 46.74 20.54
CA SER A 628 1.42 47.39 21.41
C SER A 628 1.09 47.32 22.92
N GLY A 629 0.42 46.26 23.37
CA GLY A 629 -0.09 46.12 24.73
C GLY A 629 -0.13 44.68 25.27
N ARG A 630 0.36 43.65 24.56
CA ARG A 630 0.49 42.30 25.11
C ARG A 630 1.72 41.53 24.58
N GLY A 631 2.84 41.70 25.28
CA GLY A 631 3.91 40.69 25.36
C GLY A 631 4.99 40.78 24.27
N LYS A 632 6.22 40.50 24.70
CA LYS A 632 7.42 40.49 23.85
C LYS A 632 7.35 39.35 22.83
N ALA A 633 7.97 39.49 21.66
CA ALA A 633 8.12 38.40 20.71
C ALA A 633 9.57 37.88 20.73
N LEU A 634 9.74 36.58 20.92
CA LEU A 634 11.06 35.95 20.83
C LEU A 634 11.27 35.55 19.37
N HIS A 635 12.37 36.01 18.78
CA HIS A 635 12.77 35.60 17.44
C HIS A 635 13.90 34.58 17.56
N SER A 636 13.64 33.34 17.14
CA SER A 636 14.69 32.36 16.90
C SER A 636 15.31 32.60 15.54
N VAL A 637 16.42 33.34 15.56
CA VAL A 637 17.05 33.88 14.36
C VAL A 637 17.93 32.82 13.69
N LEU A 638 18.67 32.05 14.49
CA LEU A 638 19.63 31.05 13.99
C LEU A 638 19.73 29.85 14.92
N MET A 639 19.67 28.66 14.34
CA MET A 639 20.05 27.39 14.99
C MET A 639 21.15 26.71 14.19
N GLY A 640 22.23 26.33 14.86
CA GLY A 640 23.35 25.61 14.27
C GLY A 640 23.56 24.28 14.98
N THR A 641 23.96 23.26 14.23
CA THR A 641 24.33 21.94 14.75
C THR A 641 25.67 21.50 14.20
N ASP A 642 26.42 20.73 14.99
CA ASP A 642 27.71 20.18 14.57
C ASP A 642 27.56 19.39 13.25
N ILE A 643 28.41 19.71 12.29
CA ILE A 643 28.39 19.20 10.93
C ILE A 643 28.75 17.72 10.85
N ALA A 644 29.44 17.21 11.87
CA ALA A 644 29.77 15.79 11.98
C ALA A 644 28.57 14.92 12.41
N LEU A 645 27.46 15.53 12.84
CA LEU A 645 26.28 14.78 13.30
C LEU A 645 25.55 14.12 12.12
N PRO A 646 25.10 12.86 12.27
CA PRO A 646 24.18 12.23 11.33
C PRO A 646 22.92 13.06 11.11
N SER A 647 22.37 13.05 9.89
CA SER A 647 21.18 13.84 9.53
C SER A 647 19.99 13.61 10.47
N SER A 648 19.81 12.38 10.96
CA SER A 648 18.74 12.05 11.90
C SER A 648 18.92 12.65 13.29
N GLU A 649 20.15 12.72 13.77
CA GLU A 649 20.50 13.29 15.07
C GLU A 649 20.40 14.82 15.03
N ASN A 650 20.78 15.40 13.88
CA ASN A 650 20.64 16.82 13.59
C ASN A 650 19.17 17.26 13.59
N LEU A 651 18.27 16.54 12.90
CA LEU A 651 16.84 16.84 12.91
C LEU A 651 16.21 16.76 14.30
N TYR A 652 16.62 15.75 15.08
CA TYR A 652 16.18 15.62 16.47
C TYR A 652 16.67 16.76 17.36
N LEU A 653 17.93 17.16 17.24
CA LEU A 653 18.48 18.32 17.94
C LEU A 653 17.77 19.62 17.57
N ILE A 654 17.41 19.81 16.30
CA ILE A 654 16.63 20.98 15.86
C ILE A 654 15.25 20.99 16.53
N GLN A 655 14.56 19.85 16.56
CA GLN A 655 13.29 19.74 17.27
C GLN A 655 13.44 20.08 18.77
N LEU A 656 14.42 19.50 19.46
CA LEU A 656 14.69 19.79 20.87
C LEU A 656 15.04 21.27 21.11
N MET A 657 15.79 21.90 20.21
CA MET A 657 16.11 23.33 20.32
C MET A 657 14.86 24.19 20.16
N GLU A 658 13.95 23.85 19.24
CA GLU A 658 12.68 24.57 19.08
C GLU A 658 11.74 24.37 20.28
N GLU A 659 11.63 23.16 20.81
CA GLU A 659 10.90 22.89 22.06
C GLU A 659 11.48 23.70 23.23
N HIS A 660 12.80 23.78 23.33
CA HIS A 660 13.45 24.57 24.36
C HIS A 660 13.28 26.09 24.15
N ASN A 661 13.25 26.57 22.89
CA ASN A 661 12.93 27.97 22.57
C ASN A 661 11.53 28.35 23.07
N ILE A 662 10.53 27.46 22.88
CA ILE A 662 9.17 27.65 23.39
C ILE A 662 9.18 27.80 24.91
N ASP A 663 9.93 26.95 25.61
CA ASP A 663 10.05 27.00 27.06
C ASP A 663 10.73 28.28 27.55
N ILE A 664 11.85 28.67 26.93
CA ILE A 664 12.56 29.93 27.23
C ILE A 664 11.62 31.12 27.00
N ALA A 665 10.87 31.11 25.90
CA ALA A 665 9.97 32.19 25.55
C ALA A 665 8.87 32.34 26.61
N ARG A 666 8.24 31.24 27.03
CA ARG A 666 7.27 31.21 28.14
C ARG A 666 7.87 31.71 29.44
N GLN A 667 9.05 31.23 29.81
CA GLN A 667 9.72 31.58 31.08
C GLN A 667 10.08 33.07 31.16
N ASN A 668 10.41 33.69 30.02
CA ASN A 668 10.81 35.10 29.95
C ASN A 668 9.65 36.04 29.60
N GLY A 669 8.40 35.54 29.57
CA GLY A 669 7.19 36.34 29.36
C GLY A 669 7.00 36.83 27.93
N PHE A 670 7.58 36.12 26.95
CA PHE A 670 7.25 36.30 25.54
C PHE A 670 5.89 35.68 25.25
N THR A 671 5.10 36.30 24.38
CA THR A 671 3.75 35.82 24.00
C THR A 671 3.76 35.06 22.68
N CYS A 672 4.87 35.12 21.96
CA CYS A 672 4.98 34.61 20.60
C CYS A 672 6.44 34.24 20.29
N LEU A 673 6.62 33.16 19.54
CA LEU A 673 7.90 32.73 18.98
C LEU A 673 7.84 32.80 17.45
N PHE A 674 8.85 33.42 16.85
CA PHE A 674 9.07 33.44 15.40
C PHE A 674 10.31 32.63 15.06
N THR A 675 10.24 31.86 13.97
CA THR A 675 11.37 31.10 13.43
C THR A 675 11.37 31.19 11.91
N THR A 676 12.56 31.26 11.32
CA THR A 676 12.76 31.36 9.86
C THR A 676 13.39 30.08 9.35
N ASN A 677 12.71 29.42 8.42
CA ASN A 677 13.13 28.14 7.86
C ASN A 677 13.34 28.22 6.36
N THR A 678 14.37 27.54 5.88
CA THR A 678 14.72 27.48 4.44
C THR A 678 14.75 26.06 3.88
N SER A 679 14.84 25.03 4.75
CA SER A 679 14.84 23.63 4.36
C SER A 679 13.43 23.01 4.45
N ALA A 680 13.11 22.04 3.58
CA ALA A 680 11.83 21.33 3.67
C ALA A 680 11.65 20.62 5.03
N ALA A 681 12.67 19.90 5.50
CA ALA A 681 12.58 19.11 6.72
C ALA A 681 12.34 19.96 7.98
N THR A 682 12.96 21.14 8.10
CA THR A 682 12.72 22.01 9.27
C THR A 682 11.36 22.71 9.20
N ARG A 683 10.81 22.94 7.99
CA ARG A 683 9.43 23.42 7.82
C ARG A 683 8.43 22.37 8.27
N ASP A 684 8.60 21.11 7.86
CA ASP A 684 7.71 20.01 8.25
C ASP A 684 7.73 19.82 9.78
N ILE A 685 8.90 19.96 10.43
CA ILE A 685 8.98 19.97 11.91
C ILE A 685 8.17 21.13 12.51
N CYS A 686 8.28 22.34 11.97
CA CYS A 686 7.55 23.48 12.52
C CYS A 686 6.04 23.38 12.30
N ASP A 687 5.60 22.97 11.11
CA ASP A 687 4.19 22.88 10.71
C ASP A 687 3.52 21.64 11.33
N ASP A 688 4.01 20.44 11.01
CA ASP A 688 3.35 19.18 11.35
C ASP A 688 3.61 18.74 12.80
N VAL A 689 4.82 18.98 13.33
CA VAL A 689 5.18 18.53 14.70
C VAL A 689 4.86 19.61 15.72
N LEU A 690 5.33 20.83 15.50
CA LEU A 690 5.22 21.90 16.47
C LEU A 690 4.00 22.80 16.27
N ASN A 691 3.20 22.63 15.21
CA ASN A 691 1.98 23.40 14.93
C ASN A 691 2.22 24.92 14.88
N TYR A 692 3.25 25.37 14.17
CA TYR A 692 3.47 26.77 13.89
C TYR A 692 2.54 27.20 12.74
N GLU A 693 2.07 28.45 12.79
CA GLU A 693 1.35 29.10 11.71
C GLU A 693 2.32 29.66 10.69
N VAL A 694 2.16 29.32 9.40
CA VAL A 694 2.92 29.91 8.30
C VAL A 694 2.40 31.33 8.02
N LEU A 695 3.28 32.31 8.12
CA LEU A 695 2.94 33.72 7.89
C LEU A 695 3.37 34.19 6.49
N VAL A 696 4.58 33.82 6.08
CA VAL A 696 5.16 34.24 4.80
C VAL A 696 5.87 33.06 4.18
N GLU A 697 5.64 32.82 2.90
CA GLU A 697 6.37 31.86 2.09
C GLU A 697 6.77 32.54 0.78
N ARG A 698 8.07 32.67 0.51
CA ARG A 698 8.59 33.32 -0.69
C ARG A 698 9.72 32.50 -1.33
N PRO A 699 9.70 32.29 -2.65
CA PRO A 699 10.86 31.74 -3.36
C PRO A 699 12.09 32.62 -3.13
N VAL A 700 13.25 32.00 -2.88
CA VAL A 700 14.46 32.73 -2.46
C VAL A 700 14.91 33.75 -3.52
N TYR A 701 14.71 33.49 -4.81
CA TYR A 701 15.11 34.38 -5.91
C TYR A 701 14.22 35.63 -6.09
N ASN A 702 13.13 35.77 -5.32
CA ASN A 702 12.23 36.94 -5.39
C ASN A 702 12.59 38.04 -4.38
N TYR A 703 13.70 37.91 -3.64
CA TYR A 703 14.12 38.88 -2.64
C TYR A 703 14.84 40.08 -3.26
N VAL A 704 14.36 41.27 -2.92
CA VAL A 704 14.95 42.57 -3.26
C VAL A 704 15.29 43.27 -1.95
N ALA A 705 16.56 43.62 -1.78
CA ALA A 705 17.09 44.34 -0.63
C ALA A 705 16.56 45.77 -0.56
N SER A 706 16.70 46.40 0.61
CA SER A 706 16.23 47.79 0.83
C SER A 706 16.95 48.83 -0.05
N ASP A 707 18.12 48.49 -0.58
CA ASP A 707 18.89 49.29 -1.55
C ASP A 707 18.61 48.94 -3.03
N GLY A 708 17.64 48.06 -3.28
CA GLY A 708 17.19 47.67 -4.62
C GLY A 708 18.00 46.53 -5.26
N THR A 709 18.96 45.94 -4.55
CA THR A 709 19.74 44.81 -5.07
C THR A 709 18.99 43.49 -4.97
N MET A 710 19.19 42.58 -5.93
CA MET A 710 18.69 41.20 -5.90
C MET A 710 19.85 40.25 -5.59
N PRO A 711 20.08 39.90 -4.31
CA PRO A 711 21.24 39.08 -3.93
C PRO A 711 21.14 37.64 -4.45
N PHE A 712 19.95 37.16 -4.82
CA PHE A 712 19.70 35.76 -5.20
C PHE A 712 19.27 35.65 -6.67
N THR A 713 20.20 35.27 -7.56
CA THR A 713 19.91 35.18 -9.01
C THR A 713 19.89 33.74 -9.55
N LYS A 714 20.25 32.74 -8.74
CA LYS A 714 20.30 31.30 -9.11
C LYS A 714 20.04 30.37 -7.91
N ALA A 715 18.84 30.42 -7.33
CA ALA A 715 18.41 29.44 -6.34
C ALA A 715 17.65 28.28 -7.00
N ASP A 716 17.58 27.13 -6.31
CA ASP A 716 16.69 26.04 -6.70
C ASP A 716 15.22 26.54 -6.69
N PRO A 717 14.42 26.30 -7.75
CA PRO A 717 13.02 26.73 -7.82
C PRO A 717 12.15 26.28 -6.64
N GLU A 718 12.48 25.15 -6.00
CA GLU A 718 11.75 24.57 -4.86
C GLU A 718 12.12 25.24 -3.53
N GLN A 719 13.20 26.03 -3.50
CA GLN A 719 13.74 26.60 -2.29
C GLN A 719 13.02 27.91 -1.92
N LYS A 720 12.48 27.93 -0.70
CA LYS A 720 11.64 29.02 -0.21
C LYS A 720 12.04 29.40 1.20
N VAL A 721 12.01 30.70 1.48
CA VAL A 721 12.06 31.20 2.85
C VAL A 721 10.65 31.14 3.39
N VAL A 722 10.48 30.45 4.51
CA VAL A 722 9.21 30.36 5.23
C VAL A 722 9.37 30.92 6.62
N VAL A 723 8.52 31.89 6.94
CA VAL A 723 8.43 32.52 8.25
C VAL A 723 7.23 31.93 8.95
N THR A 724 7.50 31.35 10.12
CA THR A 724 6.52 30.63 10.92
C THR A 724 6.40 31.22 12.31
N ARG A 725 5.20 31.18 12.87
CA ARG A 725 4.85 31.75 14.17
C ARG A 725 4.19 30.72 15.08
N LYS A 726 4.53 30.74 16.38
CA LYS A 726 3.77 30.02 17.40
C LYS A 726 3.37 30.94 18.55
N TRP A 727 2.07 30.93 18.87
CA TRP A 727 1.55 31.54 20.10
C TRP A 727 1.81 30.60 21.29
N LEU A 728 2.29 31.17 22.40
CA LEU A 728 2.90 30.42 23.52
C LEU A 728 1.95 30.05 24.64
#